data_AF-A0A8J8K9T0-F1
#
_entry.id   AF-A0A8J8K9T0-F1
#
_cell.length_a   1.000
_cell.length_b   1.000
_cell.length_c   1.000
_cell.angle_alpha   90.00
_cell.angle_beta   90.00
_cell.angle_gamma   90.00
#
_symmetry.space_group_name_H-M   'P 1'
#
loop_
_entity.id
_entity.type
_entity.pdbx_description
1 polymer ?
#
loop_
_entity_poly.entity_id
_entity_poly.type
_entity_poly.pdbx_seq_one_letter_code
_entity_poly.pdbx_strand_id
1 'polypeptide(L)'
;HHPLPTRTSTNKPKPKQNSPKASSKPTSKNNQVDIKGYVKSVKITDKNGNAFTRNPKFGEAVRVIIDAKDVKGLDYNLRIWESDYIGGDDILYNEIHRFKNDLQYILCPLTDKMRIDGELGNDKKNPDSGEYNSGYYQEIFAEIVFMHVSTKSSNIDVDLNTEQIKQVKGLSTTIVDKKPEEQIEATCFCEKYDIILGDKVDCAFRLKVVKICSILWGEGRKIEMANNLMVIMYFETAKTFSPSKQNSRGFTGLLQFGPEAASDLGTTTDKLKNMKAVDQLDYVKTYFEQSSFKGKINNLLDMYLAVNYPTMIKNNRTARTSILYSAPTIQYHTNYSFMKEKGEYDNIIGEEIINGKTVVKRGYKNGSTFVWEVDEEMQNWYDRYKNSKWEGECESATVSVAEAKQNKDKKYVIVLDPGHGVKPGNLGTQARKYKIKDDDKIYDANSLPDYIVVNPSKYIIGNNEKPSGGYDDENTESNVVYDIAVKMKSIIEKYGHTVYITRSQRKTIELSDEANFKKYIGGSATKAGAINFRGKMASTLKADYFISIHCDGWTDFSKGAHTIYSDNDSKQLAIDLLYKYDITNILSKSPHNRSDLGVLKSGNASKKKVLVELGYLTSPIDTKNIINNKDKIATLLVNGLIKNMNNE
;
A
#
# COMPACT_ATOMS: atom_id res chain seq x y z
N HIS A 1 45.91 -27.45 -24.40
CA HIS A 1 45.37 -26.50 -25.41
C HIS A 1 44.03 -26.99 -25.92
N HIS A 2 43.21 -26.09 -26.48
CA HIS A 2 41.80 -26.31 -26.89
C HIS A 2 40.81 -26.43 -25.70
N PRO A 3 39.53 -26.07 -25.88
CA PRO A 3 39.15 -24.66 -25.80
C PRO A 3 38.03 -24.39 -24.78
N LEU A 4 37.89 -23.13 -24.35
CA LEU A 4 36.74 -22.71 -23.53
C LEU A 4 35.45 -22.73 -24.36
N PRO A 5 34.33 -23.30 -23.85
CA PRO A 5 33.04 -23.20 -24.50
C PRO A 5 32.55 -21.74 -24.51
N THR A 6 32.10 -21.28 -25.68
CA THR A 6 31.46 -19.97 -25.85
C THR A 6 30.14 -19.92 -25.08
N ARG A 7 29.88 -18.81 -24.37
CA ARG A 7 28.64 -18.60 -23.62
C ARG A 7 27.77 -17.60 -24.37
N THR A 8 26.54 -17.98 -24.66
CA THR A 8 25.58 -17.15 -25.41
C THR A 8 25.03 -15.96 -24.60
N SER A 9 24.63 -14.94 -25.35
CA SER A 9 24.12 -13.63 -24.94
C SER A 9 23.08 -13.65 -23.80
N THR A 10 23.29 -12.79 -22.80
CA THR A 10 22.20 -12.23 -21.98
C THR A 10 21.60 -11.04 -22.72
N ASN A 11 20.33 -11.10 -23.09
CA ASN A 11 19.67 -10.03 -23.85
C ASN A 11 19.63 -8.72 -23.04
N LYS A 12 20.49 -7.74 -23.38
CA LYS A 12 20.39 -6.35 -22.93
C LYS A 12 18.98 -5.79 -23.28
N PRO A 13 18.41 -4.88 -22.47
CA PRO A 13 17.21 -4.14 -22.84
C PRO A 13 17.40 -3.43 -24.19
N LYS A 14 16.31 -3.25 -24.97
CA LYS A 14 16.37 -2.52 -26.25
C LYS A 14 15.31 -1.41 -26.29
N PRO A 15 15.57 -0.28 -26.98
CA PRO A 15 14.56 0.72 -27.28
C PRO A 15 13.37 0.08 -28.03
N LYS A 16 12.15 0.54 -27.77
CA LYS A 16 10.97 0.03 -28.50
C LYS A 16 11.02 0.52 -29.95
N GLN A 17 10.76 -0.38 -30.90
CA GLN A 17 10.88 -0.08 -32.33
C GLN A 17 9.99 1.08 -32.82
N ASN A 18 8.84 1.35 -32.17
CA ASN A 18 7.82 2.31 -32.62
C ASN A 18 7.47 3.40 -31.59
N SER A 19 8.40 3.74 -30.69
CA SER A 19 8.27 4.84 -29.73
C SER A 19 8.88 6.15 -30.26
N PRO A 20 8.31 7.32 -29.93
CA PRO A 20 8.95 8.61 -30.19
C PRO A 20 10.29 8.73 -29.45
N LYS A 21 11.32 9.18 -30.16
CA LYS A 21 12.70 9.33 -29.69
C LYS A 21 13.40 10.56 -30.27
N ALA A 22 14.31 11.14 -29.52
CA ALA A 22 15.21 12.19 -30.00
C ALA A 22 16.63 12.04 -29.47
N SER A 23 17.60 12.18 -30.36
CA SER A 23 19.02 11.98 -30.12
C SER A 23 19.78 13.30 -30.03
N SER A 24 20.86 13.30 -29.26
CA SER A 24 21.86 14.36 -29.21
C SER A 24 22.57 14.58 -30.56
N LYS A 25 22.48 13.60 -31.48
CA LYS A 25 22.96 13.70 -32.86
C LYS A 25 21.75 13.84 -33.81
N PRO A 26 21.56 14.99 -34.50
CA PRO A 26 20.39 15.22 -35.36
C PRO A 26 20.22 14.23 -36.52
N THR A 27 21.31 13.62 -36.99
CA THR A 27 21.32 12.64 -38.09
C THR A 27 21.29 11.19 -37.62
N SER A 28 21.12 10.92 -36.32
CA SER A 28 21.09 9.54 -35.80
C SER A 28 19.85 8.76 -36.25
N LYS A 29 20.07 7.47 -36.52
CA LYS A 29 19.03 6.43 -36.70
C LYS A 29 18.08 6.27 -35.51
N ASN A 30 18.48 6.73 -34.32
CA ASN A 30 17.69 6.64 -33.09
C ASN A 30 16.71 7.81 -32.93
N ASN A 31 16.73 8.80 -33.83
CA ASN A 31 15.66 9.80 -33.92
C ASN A 31 14.41 9.17 -34.55
N GLN A 32 13.25 9.32 -33.90
CA GLN A 32 12.01 8.73 -34.38
C GLN A 32 10.79 9.57 -33.98
N VAL A 33 9.94 9.89 -34.95
CA VAL A 33 8.65 10.57 -34.72
C VAL A 33 7.63 9.62 -34.09
N ASP A 34 6.61 10.16 -33.41
CA ASP A 34 5.55 9.33 -32.85
C ASP A 34 4.62 8.77 -33.94
N ILE A 35 4.75 7.47 -34.22
CA ILE A 35 3.90 6.74 -35.17
C ILE A 35 2.44 6.67 -34.66
N LYS A 36 2.19 6.86 -33.36
CA LYS A 36 0.85 6.86 -32.75
C LYS A 36 0.22 8.26 -32.59
N GLY A 37 0.98 9.33 -32.84
CA GLY A 37 0.48 10.71 -32.94
C GLY A 37 0.12 11.44 -31.64
N TYR A 38 0.57 10.98 -30.47
CA TYR A 38 0.35 11.65 -29.18
C TYR A 38 1.44 12.68 -28.85
N VAL A 39 2.69 12.40 -29.25
CA VAL A 39 3.84 13.31 -29.14
C VAL A 39 4.13 13.93 -30.51
N LYS A 40 3.93 15.25 -30.62
CA LYS A 40 4.26 16.03 -31.82
C LYS A 40 5.77 16.08 -32.05
N SER A 41 6.55 16.27 -30.98
CA SER A 41 8.01 16.18 -31.04
C SER A 41 8.63 15.85 -29.68
N VAL A 42 9.75 15.12 -29.74
CA VAL A 42 10.73 15.05 -28.65
C VAL A 42 11.96 15.82 -29.11
N LYS A 43 12.62 16.54 -28.20
CA LYS A 43 13.95 17.11 -28.41
C LYS A 43 14.80 16.82 -27.19
N ILE A 44 16.10 16.59 -27.41
CA ILE A 44 17.10 16.55 -26.34
C ILE A 44 18.11 17.67 -26.60
N THR A 45 18.42 18.42 -25.55
CA THR A 45 19.16 19.70 -25.60
C THR A 45 20.12 19.80 -24.42
N ASP A 46 21.04 20.77 -24.43
CA ASP A 46 21.84 21.06 -23.23
C ASP A 46 20.95 21.50 -22.05
N LYS A 47 21.51 21.61 -20.83
CA LYS A 47 20.77 22.04 -19.64
C LYS A 47 20.07 23.41 -19.78
N ASN A 48 20.46 24.24 -20.74
CA ASN A 48 19.90 25.57 -20.99
C ASN A 48 18.77 25.55 -22.05
N GLY A 49 18.73 24.52 -22.91
CA GLY A 49 17.79 24.35 -24.02
C GLY A 49 18.38 24.51 -25.42
N ASN A 50 19.71 24.60 -25.56
CA ASN A 50 20.38 24.73 -26.84
C ASN A 50 20.60 23.37 -27.52
N ALA A 51 20.69 23.36 -28.85
CA ALA A 51 21.13 22.20 -29.59
C ALA A 51 22.60 21.85 -29.29
N PHE A 52 22.92 20.56 -29.26
CA PHE A 52 24.27 20.09 -29.01
C PHE A 52 25.23 20.41 -30.17
N THR A 53 26.33 21.11 -29.85
CA THR A 53 27.48 21.29 -30.76
C THR A 53 28.54 20.20 -30.59
N ARG A 54 28.45 19.42 -29.51
CA ARG A 54 29.20 18.20 -29.21
C ARG A 54 28.32 17.27 -28.39
N ASN A 55 28.65 15.99 -28.33
CA ASN A 55 27.94 15.04 -27.46
C ASN A 55 28.00 15.53 -26.00
N PRO A 56 26.89 15.38 -25.23
CA PRO A 56 26.89 15.61 -23.79
C PRO A 56 27.78 14.56 -23.11
N LYS A 57 28.46 14.96 -22.04
CA LYS A 57 29.31 14.08 -21.23
C LYS A 57 28.62 13.71 -19.91
N PHE A 58 29.03 12.59 -19.34
CA PHE A 58 28.78 12.32 -17.93
C PHE A 58 29.42 13.40 -17.05
N GLY A 59 28.73 13.79 -15.98
CA GLY A 59 28.93 15.03 -15.22
C GLY A 59 28.13 16.23 -15.72
N GLU A 60 27.53 16.17 -16.93
CA GLU A 60 26.66 17.23 -17.46
C GLU A 60 25.17 16.90 -17.26
N ALA A 61 24.27 17.80 -17.69
CA ALA A 61 22.84 17.56 -17.67
C ALA A 61 22.21 17.87 -19.03
N VAL A 62 21.30 17.01 -19.47
CA VAL A 62 20.55 17.12 -20.71
C VAL A 62 19.11 17.49 -20.41
N ARG A 63 18.51 18.37 -21.21
CA ARG A 63 17.09 18.72 -21.11
C ARG A 63 16.31 18.02 -22.21
N VAL A 64 15.38 17.16 -21.82
CA VAL A 64 14.37 16.59 -22.71
C VAL A 64 13.18 17.52 -22.75
N ILE A 65 12.72 17.82 -23.96
CA ILE A 65 11.55 18.64 -24.24
C ILE A 65 10.56 17.77 -25.02
N ILE A 66 9.33 17.63 -24.51
CA ILE A 66 8.28 16.82 -25.11
C ILE A 66 7.09 17.74 -25.40
N ASP A 67 6.79 17.94 -26.69
CA ASP A 67 5.57 18.59 -27.15
C ASP A 67 4.57 17.49 -27.55
N ALA A 68 3.49 17.38 -26.79
CA ALA A 68 2.43 16.39 -26.96
C ALA A 68 1.06 17.08 -27.12
N LYS A 69 -0.05 16.34 -27.14
CA LYS A 69 -1.39 16.92 -27.27
C LYS A 69 -2.42 16.19 -26.42
N ASP A 70 -3.19 16.94 -25.64
CA ASP A 70 -4.28 16.46 -24.78
C ASP A 70 -3.80 15.40 -23.75
N VAL A 71 -2.56 15.51 -23.27
CA VAL A 71 -1.90 14.48 -22.42
C VAL A 71 -1.82 14.85 -20.93
N LYS A 72 -2.27 16.04 -20.53
CA LYS A 72 -2.20 16.52 -19.14
C LYS A 72 -2.80 15.50 -18.15
N GLY A 73 -1.97 15.05 -17.21
CA GLY A 73 -2.32 14.04 -16.21
C GLY A 73 -2.01 12.58 -16.61
N LEU A 74 -1.63 12.32 -17.86
CA LEU A 74 -1.23 10.98 -18.31
C LEU A 74 0.21 10.63 -17.92
N ASP A 75 0.45 9.34 -17.71
CA ASP A 75 1.76 8.78 -17.38
C ASP A 75 2.51 8.27 -18.62
N TYR A 76 3.78 8.64 -18.69
CA TYR A 76 4.75 8.16 -19.69
C TYR A 76 6.04 7.78 -18.99
N ASN A 77 6.64 6.68 -19.44
CA ASN A 77 7.99 6.32 -19.07
C ASN A 77 8.96 7.09 -19.98
N LEU A 78 9.83 7.91 -19.36
CA LEU A 78 10.97 8.54 -20.02
C LEU A 78 12.18 7.64 -19.83
N ARG A 79 12.84 7.29 -20.94
CA ARG A 79 14.11 6.60 -20.92
C ARG A 79 15.18 7.45 -21.54
N ILE A 80 16.38 7.40 -20.95
CA ILE A 80 17.60 7.91 -21.58
C ILE A 80 18.47 6.70 -21.87
N TRP A 81 18.99 6.66 -23.08
CA TRP A 81 19.83 5.59 -23.59
C TRP A 81 21.17 6.16 -24.03
N GLU A 82 22.24 5.41 -23.82
CA GLU A 82 23.50 5.53 -24.55
C GLU A 82 23.43 4.57 -25.75
N SER A 83 23.92 4.99 -26.91
CA SER A 83 24.10 4.13 -28.09
C SER A 83 25.57 4.08 -28.43
N ASP A 84 26.15 2.88 -28.34
CA ASP A 84 27.53 2.62 -28.68
C ASP A 84 27.66 1.89 -30.01
N TYR A 85 28.73 2.20 -30.72
CA TYR A 85 29.04 1.54 -31.99
C TYR A 85 29.36 0.04 -31.79
N ILE A 86 29.89 -0.31 -30.62
CA ILE A 86 30.21 -1.68 -30.20
C ILE A 86 29.69 -1.85 -28.77
N GLY A 87 28.59 -2.59 -28.59
CA GLY A 87 27.96 -2.82 -27.28
C GLY A 87 26.44 -2.90 -27.38
N GLY A 88 25.86 -1.96 -28.12
CA GLY A 88 24.41 -1.87 -28.36
C GLY A 88 23.86 -0.54 -27.87
N ASP A 89 22.60 -0.56 -27.44
CA ASP A 89 21.98 0.55 -26.72
C ASP A 89 21.85 0.16 -25.24
N ASP A 90 22.36 0.99 -24.34
CA ASP A 90 22.38 0.76 -22.90
C ASP A 90 21.51 1.81 -22.17
N ILE A 91 20.76 1.37 -21.16
CA ILE A 91 19.70 2.18 -20.55
C ILE A 91 20.20 2.91 -19.30
N LEU A 92 20.43 4.22 -19.44
CA LEU A 92 20.94 5.09 -18.39
C LEU A 92 19.85 5.56 -17.41
N TYR A 93 18.61 5.67 -17.88
CA TYR A 93 17.47 6.20 -17.13
C TYR A 93 16.18 5.56 -17.62
N ASN A 94 15.21 5.29 -16.74
CA ASN A 94 13.97 4.57 -17.07
C ASN A 94 12.87 4.81 -16.02
N GLU A 95 12.34 6.03 -15.95
CA GLU A 95 11.41 6.44 -14.91
C GLU A 95 10.03 6.84 -15.45
N ILE A 96 9.00 6.67 -14.62
CA ILE A 96 7.63 7.06 -14.96
C ILE A 96 7.38 8.50 -14.53
N HIS A 97 7.09 9.36 -15.50
CA HIS A 97 6.70 10.75 -15.31
C HIS A 97 5.23 10.94 -15.65
N ARG A 98 4.64 12.00 -15.09
CA ARG A 98 3.28 12.47 -15.43
C ARG A 98 3.36 13.79 -16.17
N PHE A 99 2.67 13.90 -17.31
CA PHE A 99 2.55 15.17 -18.04
C PHE A 99 1.83 16.21 -17.17
N LYS A 100 2.51 17.30 -16.79
CA LYS A 100 1.88 18.40 -16.05
C LYS A 100 1.07 19.32 -16.96
N ASN A 101 1.49 19.44 -18.22
CA ASN A 101 0.81 20.07 -19.35
C ASN A 101 1.26 19.34 -20.64
N ASP A 102 0.70 19.72 -21.79
CA ASP A 102 1.04 19.14 -23.09
C ASP A 102 2.50 19.39 -23.52
N LEU A 103 3.10 20.51 -23.10
CA LEU A 103 4.52 20.79 -23.25
C LEU A 103 5.22 20.51 -21.92
N GLN A 104 6.18 19.59 -21.94
CA GLN A 104 6.90 19.13 -20.78
C GLN A 104 8.41 19.31 -20.96
N TYR A 105 9.05 19.84 -19.92
CA TYR A 105 10.51 19.93 -19.80
C TYR A 105 10.96 18.99 -18.68
N ILE A 106 12.02 18.23 -18.92
CA ILE A 106 12.65 17.34 -17.94
C ILE A 106 14.15 17.59 -18.01
N LEU A 107 14.79 17.83 -16.88
CA LEU A 107 16.24 17.92 -16.78
C LEU A 107 16.76 16.59 -16.24
N CYS A 108 17.63 15.92 -17.00
CA CYS A 108 18.23 14.64 -16.65
C CYS A 108 19.75 14.85 -16.48
N PRO A 109 20.29 14.82 -15.25
CA PRO A 109 21.72 14.75 -15.01
C PRO A 109 22.27 13.42 -15.55
N LEU A 110 23.34 13.48 -16.36
CA LEU A 110 24.08 12.30 -16.78
C LEU A 110 25.16 12.02 -15.73
N THR A 111 24.88 11.17 -14.74
CA THR A 111 25.82 10.96 -13.62
C THR A 111 26.90 9.94 -13.96
N ASP A 112 28.04 9.98 -13.27
CA ASP A 112 29.05 8.90 -13.36
C ASP A 112 28.50 7.53 -12.96
N LYS A 113 27.43 7.48 -12.16
CA LYS A 113 26.72 6.22 -11.90
C LYS A 113 25.99 5.70 -13.15
N MET A 114 25.33 6.58 -13.92
CA MET A 114 24.73 6.17 -15.19
C MET A 114 25.79 5.66 -16.16
N ARG A 115 26.96 6.31 -16.20
CA ARG A 115 28.12 5.84 -16.97
C ARG A 115 28.50 4.40 -16.60
N ILE A 116 28.74 4.14 -15.31
CA ILE A 116 29.12 2.81 -14.81
C ILE A 116 28.00 1.76 -15.01
N ASP A 117 26.73 2.16 -14.87
CA ASP A 117 25.58 1.26 -15.10
C ASP A 117 25.37 0.96 -16.59
N GLY A 118 25.84 1.83 -17.50
CA GLY A 118 25.89 1.65 -18.95
C GLY A 118 27.14 0.94 -19.46
N GLU A 119 28.27 1.06 -18.76
CA GLU A 119 29.59 0.45 -19.06
C GLU A 119 29.56 -1.10 -18.86
N LEU A 120 28.79 -1.78 -19.72
CA LEU A 120 28.71 -3.23 -19.83
C LEU A 120 29.37 -3.68 -21.14
N GLY A 121 30.68 -3.51 -21.19
CA GLY A 121 31.54 -3.92 -22.29
C GLY A 121 31.52 -5.43 -22.57
N ASN A 122 32.10 -5.79 -23.71
CA ASN A 122 31.81 -7.07 -24.35
C ASN A 122 32.72 -8.26 -23.94
N ASP A 123 33.75 -8.03 -23.11
CA ASP A 123 34.58 -9.08 -22.48
C ASP A 123 34.29 -9.17 -20.97
N LYS A 124 34.22 -10.40 -20.49
CA LYS A 124 34.07 -10.72 -19.06
C LYS A 124 35.33 -10.52 -18.24
N LYS A 125 36.50 -10.42 -18.87
CA LYS A 125 37.80 -10.25 -18.18
C LYS A 125 38.28 -8.80 -18.18
N ASN A 126 37.72 -7.97 -19.05
CA ASN A 126 37.93 -6.54 -19.09
C ASN A 126 36.54 -5.90 -19.29
N PRO A 127 35.85 -5.51 -18.20
CA PRO A 127 34.50 -4.93 -18.27
C PRO A 127 34.42 -3.72 -19.22
N ASP A 128 35.54 -3.02 -19.39
CA ASP A 128 35.67 -1.82 -20.22
C ASP A 128 35.96 -2.15 -21.70
N SER A 129 35.97 -3.42 -22.13
CA SER A 129 36.42 -3.77 -23.48
C SER A 129 35.40 -3.45 -24.57
N GLY A 130 35.86 -2.70 -25.58
CA GLY A 130 35.00 -2.17 -26.64
C GLY A 130 34.48 -0.77 -26.33
N GLU A 131 34.58 -0.35 -25.06
CA GLU A 131 34.18 0.96 -24.57
C GLU A 131 35.44 1.80 -24.24
N TYR A 132 35.27 3.11 -24.08
CA TYR A 132 36.29 4.05 -23.59
C TYR A 132 37.68 4.15 -24.27
N ASN A 133 37.83 3.81 -25.55
CA ASN A 133 39.05 4.21 -26.29
C ASN A 133 38.89 4.73 -27.72
N SER A 134 37.92 5.64 -27.93
CA SER A 134 38.13 6.84 -28.77
C SER A 134 37.03 7.87 -28.48
N GLY A 135 37.41 9.13 -28.21
CA GLY A 135 36.53 10.16 -27.65
C GLY A 135 35.49 10.78 -28.60
N TYR A 136 34.81 9.97 -29.43
CA TYR A 136 33.96 10.44 -30.53
C TYR A 136 32.55 9.84 -30.60
N TYR A 137 32.26 8.72 -29.91
CA TYR A 137 31.09 7.89 -30.28
C TYR A 137 29.90 7.82 -29.32
N GLN A 138 29.98 8.34 -28.11
CA GLN A 138 28.81 8.39 -27.22
C GLN A 138 27.65 9.14 -27.86
N GLU A 139 26.50 8.49 -27.98
CA GLU A 139 25.24 9.10 -28.39
C GLU A 139 24.21 8.95 -27.29
N ILE A 140 23.76 10.05 -26.71
CA ILE A 140 22.64 10.03 -25.78
C ILE A 140 21.35 10.31 -26.54
N PHE A 141 20.32 9.47 -26.34
CA PHE A 141 18.98 9.71 -26.88
C PHE A 141 17.88 9.42 -25.86
N ALA A 142 16.80 10.20 -25.93
CA ALA A 142 15.61 10.06 -25.11
C ALA A 142 14.55 9.24 -25.85
N GLU A 143 13.84 8.37 -25.14
CA GLU A 143 12.69 7.58 -25.63
C GLU A 143 11.47 7.83 -24.73
N ILE A 144 10.31 8.09 -25.34
CA ILE A 144 9.04 8.30 -24.65
C ILE A 144 8.11 7.10 -24.87
N VAL A 145 7.68 6.46 -23.78
CA VAL A 145 6.78 5.30 -23.79
C VAL A 145 5.57 5.59 -22.93
N PHE A 146 4.44 5.97 -23.54
CA PHE A 146 3.17 6.11 -22.82
C PHE A 146 2.78 4.80 -22.13
N MET A 147 2.38 4.90 -20.87
CA MET A 147 1.96 3.75 -20.08
C MET A 147 0.50 3.35 -20.38
N HIS A 148 -0.34 4.33 -20.73
CA HIS A 148 -1.71 4.09 -21.21
C HIS A 148 -2.10 5.07 -22.31
N VAL A 149 -2.12 4.58 -23.56
CA VAL A 149 -3.01 5.12 -24.58
C VAL A 149 -3.64 3.96 -25.34
N SER A 150 -4.96 3.85 -25.21
CA SER A 150 -5.77 2.87 -25.95
C SER A 150 -5.69 3.20 -27.44
N THR A 151 -4.92 2.42 -28.19
CA THR A 151 -4.90 2.52 -29.65
C THR A 151 -6.28 2.18 -30.21
N LYS A 152 -6.98 3.19 -30.74
CA LYS A 152 -7.91 2.92 -31.84
C LYS A 152 -7.14 2.25 -32.99
N SER A 153 -7.83 1.37 -33.70
CA SER A 153 -7.29 0.27 -34.50
C SER A 153 -6.37 0.63 -35.66
N SER A 154 -5.36 -0.21 -35.90
CA SER A 154 -4.81 -0.55 -37.24
C SER A 154 -4.04 -1.90 -37.20
N ASN A 155 -4.74 -2.98 -37.50
CA ASN A 155 -4.38 -4.25 -38.19
C ASN A 155 -2.91 -4.79 -38.27
N ILE A 156 -2.75 -6.10 -37.93
CA ILE A 156 -1.97 -7.16 -38.65
C ILE A 156 -0.40 -7.05 -38.58
N ASP A 157 0.48 -8.09 -38.48
CA ASP A 157 0.38 -9.57 -38.58
C ASP A 157 1.33 -10.38 -37.63
N VAL A 158 1.01 -11.68 -37.52
CA VAL A 158 1.70 -12.96 -37.17
C VAL A 158 3.27 -13.07 -37.01
N ASP A 159 3.81 -13.70 -35.92
CA ASP A 159 4.37 -15.10 -35.86
C ASP A 159 5.45 -15.51 -34.77
N LEU A 160 5.45 -16.82 -34.44
CA LEU A 160 6.50 -17.82 -34.00
C LEU A 160 7.53 -17.64 -32.82
N ASN A 161 7.52 -18.64 -31.89
CA ASN A 161 8.64 -19.48 -31.33
C ASN A 161 9.85 -18.88 -30.53
N THR A 162 10.57 -19.53 -29.58
CA THR A 162 10.44 -20.80 -28.78
C THR A 162 11.39 -20.84 -27.53
N GLU A 163 10.97 -21.54 -26.46
CA GLU A 163 11.72 -22.40 -25.49
C GLU A 163 12.79 -21.95 -24.44
N GLN A 164 13.13 -22.91 -23.55
CA GLN A 164 13.60 -22.86 -22.14
C GLN A 164 15.15 -22.74 -21.95
N ILE A 165 15.77 -22.60 -20.74
CA ILE A 165 16.16 -23.71 -19.80
C ILE A 165 16.85 -23.20 -18.48
N LYS A 166 16.38 -23.72 -17.31
CA LYS A 166 17.00 -24.20 -16.02
C LYS A 166 18.10 -23.45 -15.18
N GLN A 167 18.11 -23.86 -13.89
CA GLN A 167 18.82 -23.39 -12.66
C GLN A 167 20.33 -23.74 -12.54
N VAL A 168 21.05 -23.14 -11.56
CA VAL A 168 21.51 -23.78 -10.28
C VAL A 168 22.31 -22.81 -9.34
N LYS A 169 22.18 -23.07 -8.02
CA LYS A 169 22.88 -22.60 -6.78
C LYS A 169 24.38 -22.21 -6.93
N GLY A 170 25.05 -21.39 -6.10
CA GLY A 170 24.69 -20.63 -4.87
C GLY A 170 25.59 -20.94 -3.65
N LEU A 171 26.23 -19.92 -3.00
CA LEU A 171 26.77 -19.92 -1.60
C LEU A 171 27.53 -18.61 -1.22
N SER A 172 27.00 -17.83 -0.24
CA SER A 172 27.58 -17.42 1.07
C SER A 172 29.14 -17.37 1.29
N THR A 173 29.80 -16.48 2.08
CA THR A 173 29.36 -15.47 3.11
C THR A 173 30.49 -14.50 3.58
N THR A 174 30.18 -13.20 3.82
CA THR A 174 30.83 -12.22 4.80
C THR A 174 32.33 -11.84 4.67
N ILE A 175 32.93 -10.81 5.34
CA ILE A 175 32.54 -9.76 6.33
C ILE A 175 32.82 -8.30 5.79
N VAL A 176 32.18 -7.32 6.43
CA VAL A 176 32.21 -5.82 6.43
C VAL A 176 33.55 -5.12 6.78
N ASP A 177 33.82 -3.95 6.16
CA ASP A 177 34.02 -2.68 6.92
C ASP A 177 33.59 -1.41 6.13
N LYS A 178 33.19 -0.34 6.86
CA LYS A 178 32.45 0.87 6.37
C LYS A 178 33.39 1.92 5.71
N LYS A 179 33.00 2.97 4.97
CA LYS A 179 31.85 3.96 4.94
C LYS A 179 32.10 4.89 3.70
N PRO A 180 31.30 5.94 3.34
CA PRO A 180 29.87 6.24 3.51
C PRO A 180 29.07 6.23 2.17
N GLU A 181 27.74 6.34 2.22
CA GLU A 181 26.85 6.34 1.03
C GLU A 181 26.28 7.75 0.72
N GLU A 182 26.11 8.09 -0.56
CA GLU A 182 25.36 9.27 -1.03
C GLU A 182 23.96 8.87 -1.53
N GLN A 183 22.96 9.73 -1.30
CA GLN A 183 21.54 9.38 -1.33
C GLN A 183 20.84 9.69 -2.67
N ILE A 184 19.83 8.88 -3.01
CA ILE A 184 18.89 9.11 -4.12
C ILE A 184 17.53 9.48 -3.50
N GLU A 185 16.97 10.65 -3.85
CA GLU A 185 15.71 11.12 -3.29
C GLU A 185 14.49 10.34 -3.78
N ALA A 186 13.81 9.66 -2.86
CA ALA A 186 12.50 9.04 -3.09
C ALA A 186 11.38 10.01 -2.68
N THR A 187 10.30 10.11 -3.45
CA THR A 187 9.14 10.93 -3.09
C THR A 187 8.33 10.27 -1.97
N CYS A 188 8.14 10.98 -0.84
CA CYS A 188 7.66 10.35 0.39
C CYS A 188 6.15 10.09 0.39
N PHE A 189 5.73 8.85 0.71
CA PHE A 189 4.32 8.55 0.96
C PHE A 189 3.75 9.29 2.20
N CYS A 190 4.63 9.72 3.12
CA CYS A 190 4.28 10.42 4.36
C CYS A 190 4.09 11.93 4.18
N GLU A 191 4.61 12.54 3.11
CA GLU A 191 4.39 13.97 2.75
C GLU A 191 2.95 14.25 2.33
N LYS A 192 2.25 13.23 1.81
CA LYS A 192 0.91 13.41 1.19
C LYS A 192 -0.16 13.90 2.17
N TYR A 193 0.05 13.73 3.47
CA TYR A 193 -0.90 14.12 4.52
C TYR A 193 -0.23 14.88 5.66
N ASP A 194 0.13 16.12 5.35
CA ASP A 194 0.52 17.13 6.32
C ASP A 194 -0.68 17.53 7.21
N ILE A 195 -0.75 16.89 8.39
CA ILE A 195 -1.75 17.12 9.43
C ILE A 195 -1.10 17.76 10.67
N ILE A 196 -1.90 18.50 11.43
CA ILE A 196 -1.49 19.19 12.65
C ILE A 196 -0.82 18.23 13.64
N LEU A 197 0.24 18.70 14.32
CA LEU A 197 1.09 17.93 15.23
C LEU A 197 1.71 16.67 14.60
N GLY A 198 1.80 16.63 13.26
CA GLY A 198 2.39 15.52 12.51
C GLY A 198 3.87 15.27 12.79
N ASP A 199 4.57 16.25 13.35
CA ASP A 199 5.95 16.15 13.86
C ASP A 199 6.07 15.39 15.20
N LYS A 200 4.96 15.18 15.91
CA LYS A 200 4.94 14.51 17.22
C LYS A 200 4.60 13.01 17.13
N VAL A 201 4.38 12.47 15.93
CA VAL A 201 3.89 11.11 15.69
C VAL A 201 4.52 10.47 14.44
N ASP A 202 4.59 9.14 14.42
CA ASP A 202 5.11 8.42 13.26
C ASP A 202 4.18 8.48 12.03
N CYS A 203 4.69 8.08 10.88
CA CYS A 203 3.94 8.09 9.62
C CYS A 203 2.75 7.11 9.62
N ALA A 204 2.85 5.95 10.29
CA ALA A 204 1.76 4.98 10.37
C ALA A 204 0.58 5.54 11.18
N PHE A 205 0.86 6.28 12.26
CA PHE A 205 -0.13 7.00 13.05
C PHE A 205 -0.86 8.05 12.20
N ARG A 206 -0.11 8.94 11.52
CA ARG A 206 -0.70 9.98 10.65
C ARG A 206 -1.60 9.39 9.57
N LEU A 207 -1.12 8.38 8.85
CA LEU A 207 -1.87 7.69 7.80
C LEU A 207 -3.14 7.04 8.36
N LYS A 208 -3.07 6.41 9.54
CA LYS A 208 -4.22 5.75 10.16
C LYS A 208 -5.25 6.76 10.65
N VAL A 209 -4.85 7.89 11.23
CA VAL A 209 -5.76 9.00 11.58
C VAL A 209 -6.51 9.50 10.34
N VAL A 210 -5.81 9.80 9.25
CA VAL A 210 -6.44 10.30 8.00
C VAL A 210 -7.39 9.25 7.38
N LYS A 211 -7.02 7.96 7.40
CA LYS A 211 -7.87 6.86 6.95
C LYS A 211 -9.13 6.69 7.83
N ILE A 212 -9.01 6.85 9.14
CA ILE A 212 -10.15 6.85 10.06
C ILE A 212 -11.06 8.03 9.73
N CYS A 213 -10.50 9.22 9.55
CA CYS A 213 -11.29 10.41 9.28
C CYS A 213 -12.00 10.39 7.91
N SER A 214 -11.41 9.78 6.88
CA SER A 214 -12.11 9.59 5.59
C SER A 214 -13.24 8.55 5.67
N ILE A 215 -13.12 7.52 6.51
CA ILE A 215 -14.18 6.54 6.76
C ILE A 215 -15.35 7.17 7.52
N LEU A 216 -15.09 7.97 8.56
CA LEU A 216 -16.11 8.49 9.47
C LEU A 216 -16.80 9.77 8.97
N TRP A 217 -16.04 10.68 8.34
CA TRP A 217 -16.53 12.01 7.92
C TRP A 217 -16.38 12.28 6.41
N GLY A 218 -15.88 11.29 5.65
CA GLY A 218 -15.79 11.35 4.19
C GLY A 218 -14.50 11.95 3.65
N GLU A 219 -14.16 11.56 2.42
CA GLU A 219 -12.90 11.91 1.76
C GLU A 219 -12.64 13.43 1.67
N GLY A 220 -13.69 14.22 1.42
CA GLY A 220 -13.60 15.69 1.32
C GLY A 220 -13.33 16.42 2.66
N ARG A 221 -13.52 15.76 3.81
CA ARG A 221 -13.33 16.35 5.15
C ARG A 221 -12.24 15.66 5.98
N LYS A 222 -11.56 14.66 5.41
CA LYS A 222 -10.63 13.80 6.16
C LYS A 222 -9.48 14.57 6.82
N ILE A 223 -8.95 15.63 6.20
CA ILE A 223 -7.83 16.42 6.72
C ILE A 223 -8.29 17.37 7.83
N GLU A 224 -9.43 18.04 7.62
CA GLU A 224 -10.08 18.89 8.62
C GLU A 224 -10.34 18.09 9.91
N MET A 225 -10.98 16.92 9.78
CA MET A 225 -11.34 16.08 10.91
C MET A 225 -10.12 15.34 11.51
N ALA A 226 -9.10 15.01 10.71
CA ALA A 226 -7.82 14.52 11.22
C ALA A 226 -7.14 15.56 12.09
N ASN A 227 -7.14 16.84 11.67
CA ASN A 227 -6.58 17.91 12.47
C ASN A 227 -7.30 18.08 13.81
N ASN A 228 -8.64 18.06 13.79
CA ASN A 228 -9.44 18.12 15.01
C ASN A 228 -9.10 16.97 15.98
N LEU A 229 -9.01 15.75 15.46
CA LEU A 229 -8.70 14.55 16.25
C LEU A 229 -7.27 14.58 16.82
N MET A 230 -6.29 15.06 16.04
CA MET A 230 -4.90 15.23 16.50
C MET A 230 -4.78 16.23 17.66
N VAL A 231 -5.47 17.38 17.59
CA VAL A 231 -5.48 18.37 18.69
C VAL A 231 -6.06 17.77 19.96
N ILE A 232 -7.21 17.10 19.85
CA ILE A 232 -7.88 16.47 20.99
C ILE A 232 -7.00 15.39 21.61
N MET A 233 -6.45 14.46 20.82
CA MET A 233 -5.57 13.41 21.35
C MET A 233 -4.30 13.99 22.02
N TYR A 234 -3.77 15.11 21.52
CA TYR A 234 -2.63 15.79 22.13
C TYR A 234 -2.99 16.48 23.44
N PHE A 235 -4.17 17.10 23.52
CA PHE A 235 -4.71 17.69 24.76
C PHE A 235 -4.93 16.60 25.82
N GLU A 236 -5.71 15.57 25.48
CA GLU A 236 -6.10 14.45 26.36
C GLU A 236 -4.91 13.67 26.92
N THR A 237 -3.85 13.49 26.11
CA THR A 237 -2.63 12.79 26.54
C THR A 237 -1.60 13.68 27.25
N ALA A 238 -1.97 14.93 27.59
CA ALA A 238 -1.08 15.94 28.16
C ALA A 238 0.20 16.13 27.32
N LYS A 239 0.02 16.35 26.01
CA LYS A 239 1.04 16.64 25.00
C LYS A 239 1.96 15.45 24.62
N THR A 240 1.46 14.21 24.63
CA THR A 240 2.33 13.02 24.42
C THR A 240 1.91 12.03 23.34
N PHE A 241 0.65 12.04 22.88
CA PHE A 241 0.03 10.94 22.10
C PHE A 241 0.20 9.55 22.75
N SER A 242 0.45 9.49 24.07
CA SER A 242 0.76 8.23 24.74
C SER A 242 -0.52 7.42 25.03
N PRO A 243 -0.60 6.16 24.54
CA PRO A 243 -1.73 5.26 24.82
C PRO A 243 -1.76 4.82 26.30
N SER A 244 -0.65 4.97 27.03
CA SER A 244 -0.52 4.63 28.44
C SER A 244 -0.80 5.80 29.40
N LYS A 245 -1.05 7.01 28.87
CA LYS A 245 -1.37 8.18 29.69
C LYS A 245 -2.68 7.96 30.45
N GLN A 246 -2.62 7.97 31.77
CA GLN A 246 -3.77 7.76 32.63
C GLN A 246 -3.93 8.93 33.60
N ASN A 247 -5.15 9.45 33.75
CA ASN A 247 -5.45 10.49 34.73
C ASN A 247 -5.71 9.91 36.14
N SER A 248 -5.85 10.78 37.14
CA SER A 248 -6.08 10.39 38.54
C SER A 248 -7.40 9.65 38.79
N ARG A 249 -8.30 9.59 37.80
CA ARG A 249 -9.60 8.91 37.84
C ARG A 249 -9.60 7.59 37.04
N GLY A 250 -8.44 7.16 36.53
CA GLY A 250 -8.26 5.90 35.79
C GLY A 250 -8.58 5.94 34.30
N PHE A 251 -9.01 7.09 33.77
CA PHE A 251 -9.29 7.27 32.34
C PHE A 251 -7.97 7.23 31.57
N THR A 252 -7.91 6.54 30.42
CA THR A 252 -6.64 6.09 29.83
C THR A 252 -6.55 6.25 28.30
N GLY A 253 -5.38 6.68 27.81
CA GLY A 253 -5.03 6.66 26.39
C GLY A 253 -5.42 7.92 25.61
N LEU A 254 -5.41 7.78 24.27
CA LEU A 254 -5.54 8.84 23.28
C LEU A 254 -6.78 9.71 23.44
N LEU A 255 -7.90 9.15 23.90
CA LEU A 255 -9.14 9.89 24.20
C LEU A 255 -9.51 9.85 25.69
N GLN A 256 -8.57 9.50 26.57
CA GLN A 256 -8.85 9.22 27.99
C GLN A 256 -10.09 8.32 28.17
N PHE A 257 -10.05 7.10 27.65
CA PHE A 257 -11.16 6.15 27.79
C PHE A 257 -11.39 5.78 29.27
N GLY A 258 -12.60 6.01 29.78
CA GLY A 258 -13.03 5.52 31.09
C GLY A 258 -13.38 4.03 31.10
N PRO A 259 -13.59 3.39 32.27
CA PRO A 259 -13.89 1.96 32.38
C PRO A 259 -15.13 1.51 31.58
N GLU A 260 -16.22 2.28 31.64
CA GLU A 260 -17.46 2.01 30.88
C GLU A 260 -17.21 2.06 29.38
N ALA A 261 -16.58 3.14 28.88
CA ALA A 261 -16.25 3.28 27.47
C ALA A 261 -15.30 2.18 26.97
N ALA A 262 -14.33 1.75 27.80
CA ALA A 262 -13.47 0.62 27.47
C ALA A 262 -14.26 -0.70 27.38
N SER A 263 -15.22 -0.92 28.29
CA SER A 263 -16.11 -2.09 28.29
C SER A 263 -17.04 -2.11 27.06
N ASP A 264 -17.65 -0.98 26.71
CA ASP A 264 -18.48 -0.83 25.49
C ASP A 264 -17.70 -1.14 24.21
N LEU A 265 -16.38 -0.90 24.22
CA LEU A 265 -15.45 -1.22 23.13
C LEU A 265 -14.85 -2.64 23.24
N GLY A 266 -15.33 -3.49 24.14
CA GLY A 266 -14.90 -4.88 24.29
C GLY A 266 -13.48 -5.04 24.88
N THR A 267 -13.00 -4.06 25.64
CA THR A 267 -11.63 -4.02 26.19
C THR A 267 -11.61 -3.54 27.65
N THR A 268 -10.44 -3.22 28.18
CA THR A 268 -10.27 -2.60 29.51
C THR A 268 -9.30 -1.43 29.42
N THR A 269 -9.34 -0.52 30.39
CA THR A 269 -8.37 0.59 30.51
C THR A 269 -6.93 0.06 30.61
N ASP A 270 -6.70 -1.04 31.34
CA ASP A 270 -5.37 -1.68 31.40
C ASP A 270 -4.92 -2.27 30.07
N LYS A 271 -5.82 -2.90 29.29
CA LYS A 271 -5.48 -3.35 27.94
C LYS A 271 -5.12 -2.17 27.05
N LEU A 272 -5.93 -1.12 27.04
CA LEU A 272 -5.68 0.11 26.28
C LEU A 272 -4.32 0.72 26.68
N LYS A 273 -4.00 0.78 27.98
CA LYS A 273 -2.74 1.29 28.52
C LYS A 273 -1.49 0.62 27.94
N ASN A 274 -1.60 -0.66 27.60
CA ASN A 274 -0.50 -1.51 27.12
C ASN A 274 -0.45 -1.65 25.58
N MET A 275 -1.31 -0.96 24.84
CA MET A 275 -1.28 -0.93 23.37
C MET A 275 -0.22 0.03 22.83
N LYS A 276 0.16 -0.13 21.56
CA LYS A 276 0.84 0.94 20.82
C LYS A 276 -0.17 2.02 20.43
N ALA A 277 0.31 3.25 20.23
CA ALA A 277 -0.54 4.38 19.85
C ALA A 277 -1.33 4.08 18.55
N VAL A 278 -0.66 3.50 17.55
CA VAL A 278 -1.26 3.10 16.26
C VAL A 278 -2.32 2.02 16.43
N ASP A 279 -2.17 1.07 17.36
CA ASP A 279 -3.16 0.01 17.60
C ASP A 279 -4.40 0.59 18.31
N GLN A 280 -4.17 1.49 19.29
CA GLN A 280 -5.25 2.15 20.03
C GLN A 280 -6.14 3.04 19.13
N LEU A 281 -5.66 3.48 17.96
CA LEU A 281 -6.47 4.19 16.97
C LEU A 281 -7.66 3.37 16.42
N ASP A 282 -7.64 2.03 16.47
CA ASP A 282 -8.82 1.24 16.08
C ASP A 282 -9.96 1.42 17.09
N TYR A 283 -9.63 1.56 18.38
CA TYR A 283 -10.59 1.87 19.44
C TYR A 283 -11.10 3.31 19.34
N VAL A 284 -10.24 4.26 18.94
CA VAL A 284 -10.64 5.64 18.58
C VAL A 284 -11.68 5.63 17.45
N LYS A 285 -11.45 4.84 16.39
CA LYS A 285 -12.41 4.66 15.30
C LYS A 285 -13.73 4.10 15.82
N THR A 286 -13.71 2.96 16.51
CA THR A 286 -14.94 2.29 16.98
C THR A 286 -15.73 3.13 17.99
N TYR A 287 -15.06 3.95 18.79
CA TYR A 287 -15.72 4.93 19.67
C TYR A 287 -16.58 5.93 18.87
N PHE A 288 -16.02 6.54 17.83
CA PHE A 288 -16.76 7.49 16.99
C PHE A 288 -17.75 6.81 16.01
N GLU A 289 -17.66 5.49 15.78
CA GLU A 289 -18.67 4.72 15.03
C GLU A 289 -19.96 4.44 15.81
N GLN A 290 -19.98 4.68 17.13
CA GLN A 290 -21.18 4.46 17.94
C GLN A 290 -22.37 5.25 17.37
N SER A 291 -23.51 4.58 17.22
CA SER A 291 -24.74 5.13 16.61
C SER A 291 -25.18 6.47 17.22
N SER A 292 -24.88 6.67 18.50
CA SER A 292 -25.20 7.88 19.26
C SER A 292 -24.50 9.17 18.78
N PHE A 293 -23.40 9.04 18.02
CA PHE A 293 -22.63 10.15 17.43
C PHE A 293 -22.87 10.34 15.93
N LYS A 294 -23.55 9.40 15.26
CA LYS A 294 -23.70 9.38 13.79
C LYS A 294 -24.37 10.66 13.27
N GLY A 295 -23.65 11.43 12.45
CA GLY A 295 -24.13 12.69 11.86
C GLY A 295 -24.11 13.90 12.80
N LYS A 296 -23.60 13.76 14.02
CA LYS A 296 -23.62 14.83 15.04
C LYS A 296 -22.27 15.51 15.26
N ILE A 297 -21.16 14.86 14.91
CA ILE A 297 -19.81 15.41 15.06
C ILE A 297 -19.43 16.14 13.78
N ASN A 298 -19.52 17.47 13.79
CA ASN A 298 -19.35 18.30 12.59
C ASN A 298 -18.18 19.28 12.67
N ASN A 299 -17.51 19.46 13.81
CA ASN A 299 -16.39 20.38 13.98
C ASN A 299 -15.53 19.97 15.20
N LEU A 300 -14.51 20.77 15.52
CA LEU A 300 -13.60 20.57 16.67
C LEU A 300 -14.35 20.50 18.01
N LEU A 301 -15.26 21.45 18.24
CA LEU A 301 -16.07 21.51 19.47
C LEU A 301 -16.93 20.24 19.62
N ASP A 302 -17.67 19.84 18.58
CA ASP A 302 -18.52 18.65 18.64
C ASP A 302 -17.69 17.39 18.92
N MET A 303 -16.48 17.30 18.35
CA MET A 303 -15.59 16.15 18.57
C MET A 303 -15.04 16.13 20.00
N TYR A 304 -14.66 17.28 20.55
CA TYR A 304 -14.19 17.38 21.94
C TYR A 304 -15.31 17.12 22.95
N LEU A 305 -16.50 17.67 22.70
CA LEU A 305 -17.70 17.38 23.49
C LEU A 305 -18.11 15.91 23.37
N ALA A 306 -17.90 15.25 22.23
CA ALA A 306 -18.14 13.80 22.12
C ALA A 306 -17.23 12.99 23.04
N VAL A 307 -15.98 13.42 23.27
CA VAL A 307 -15.01 12.75 24.14
C VAL A 307 -15.29 13.02 25.63
N ASN A 308 -15.36 14.29 26.03
CA ASN A 308 -15.46 14.67 27.46
C ASN A 308 -16.90 14.79 27.97
N TYR A 309 -17.86 15.09 27.10
CA TYR A 309 -19.25 15.39 27.45
C TYR A 309 -20.25 14.65 26.54
N PRO A 310 -20.12 13.32 26.33
CA PRO A 310 -20.86 12.58 25.29
C PRO A 310 -22.38 12.74 25.39
N THR A 311 -22.92 12.98 26.59
CA THR A 311 -24.34 13.27 26.81
C THR A 311 -24.82 14.56 26.12
N MET A 312 -23.96 15.56 25.95
CA MET A 312 -24.27 16.81 25.26
C MET A 312 -24.47 16.56 23.75
N ILE A 313 -23.60 15.76 23.14
CA ILE A 313 -23.76 15.32 21.73
C ILE A 313 -24.95 14.38 21.57
N LYS A 314 -25.13 13.42 22.48
CA LYS A 314 -26.29 12.51 22.48
C LYS A 314 -27.62 13.30 22.50
N ASN A 315 -27.69 14.40 23.23
CA ASN A 315 -28.89 15.22 23.40
C ASN A 315 -28.92 16.53 22.57
N ASN A 316 -27.98 16.72 21.63
CA ASN A 316 -27.85 17.92 20.78
C ASN A 316 -27.75 19.26 21.58
N ARG A 317 -27.13 19.24 22.76
CA ARG A 317 -26.96 20.41 23.65
C ARG A 317 -25.64 21.13 23.43
N THR A 318 -25.34 21.52 22.18
CA THR A 318 -24.08 22.17 21.78
C THR A 318 -24.19 23.69 21.58
N ALA A 319 -25.33 24.31 21.90
CA ALA A 319 -25.49 25.77 21.84
C ALA A 319 -24.50 26.46 22.82
N ARG A 320 -23.90 27.59 22.40
CA ARG A 320 -22.87 28.32 23.16
C ARG A 320 -23.22 28.61 24.63
N THR A 321 -24.48 28.89 24.93
CA THR A 321 -25.01 29.17 26.28
C THR A 321 -25.36 27.93 27.10
N SER A 322 -25.12 26.73 26.57
CA SER A 322 -25.35 25.48 27.31
C SER A 322 -24.31 25.33 28.42
N ILE A 323 -24.78 24.97 29.62
CA ILE A 323 -23.94 24.74 30.80
C ILE A 323 -23.40 23.31 30.79
N LEU A 324 -22.10 23.16 31.07
CA LEU A 324 -21.40 21.89 31.25
C LEU A 324 -21.23 21.54 32.74
N TYR A 325 -20.83 22.54 33.54
CA TYR A 325 -20.72 22.45 35.00
C TYR A 325 -21.19 23.74 35.66
N SER A 326 -21.66 23.65 36.90
CA SER A 326 -21.99 24.82 37.74
C SER A 326 -21.34 24.68 39.11
N ALA A 327 -21.10 25.80 39.80
CA ALA A 327 -20.80 25.77 41.22
C ALA A 327 -21.95 25.07 41.99
N PRO A 328 -21.67 24.30 43.06
CA PRO A 328 -20.37 24.11 43.71
C PRO A 328 -19.58 22.88 43.20
N THR A 329 -19.86 22.37 41.99
CA THR A 329 -19.20 21.14 41.51
C THR A 329 -17.68 21.31 41.42
N ILE A 330 -16.93 20.26 41.79
CA ILE A 330 -15.47 20.35 41.80
C ILE A 330 -14.91 20.58 40.38
N GLN A 331 -15.57 20.04 39.35
CA GLN A 331 -15.17 20.21 37.96
C GLN A 331 -15.24 21.67 37.51
N TYR A 332 -16.28 22.41 37.92
CA TYR A 332 -16.34 23.86 37.71
C TYR A 332 -15.13 24.56 38.38
N HIS A 333 -14.83 24.22 39.64
CA HIS A 333 -13.79 24.88 40.42
C HIS A 333 -12.33 24.49 40.09
N THR A 334 -12.09 23.42 39.31
CA THR A 334 -10.73 22.90 39.04
C THR A 334 -10.34 22.80 37.57
N ASN A 335 -11.26 22.94 36.63
CA ASN A 335 -10.95 22.92 35.19
C ASN A 335 -10.47 24.30 34.71
N TYR A 336 -9.37 24.81 35.27
CA TYR A 336 -8.97 26.21 35.13
C TYR A 336 -8.78 26.72 33.70
N SER A 337 -8.51 25.84 32.72
CA SER A 337 -8.39 26.21 31.31
C SER A 337 -9.69 26.74 30.70
N PHE A 338 -10.85 26.34 31.25
CA PHE A 338 -12.18 26.75 30.80
C PHE A 338 -12.77 27.90 31.62
N MET A 339 -11.99 28.55 32.50
CA MET A 339 -12.41 29.76 33.19
C MET A 339 -12.11 30.97 32.32
N LYS A 340 -13.06 31.38 31.47
CA LYS A 340 -12.88 32.52 30.54
C LYS A 340 -13.62 33.77 31.00
N GLU A 341 -14.53 33.66 31.98
CA GLU A 341 -15.23 34.83 32.51
C GLU A 341 -14.24 35.78 33.24
N LYS A 342 -14.36 37.08 32.98
CA LYS A 342 -13.43 38.10 33.53
C LYS A 342 -13.40 38.03 35.06
N GLY A 343 -12.24 37.71 35.64
CA GLY A 343 -12.01 37.63 37.08
C GLY A 343 -12.31 36.26 37.72
N GLU A 344 -12.82 35.31 36.94
CA GLU A 344 -13.19 33.97 37.44
C GLU A 344 -11.97 33.15 37.87
N TYR A 345 -10.95 33.06 37.01
CA TYR A 345 -9.70 32.36 37.30
C TYR A 345 -9.00 32.94 38.53
N ASP A 346 -8.98 34.28 38.68
CA ASP A 346 -8.28 34.96 39.77
C ASP A 346 -8.99 34.80 41.13
N ASN A 347 -10.29 34.51 41.13
CA ASN A 347 -11.10 34.34 42.33
C ASN A 347 -10.83 32.98 43.02
N ILE A 348 -9.79 32.90 43.83
CA ILE A 348 -9.52 31.73 44.70
C ILE A 348 -10.53 31.68 45.86
N ILE A 349 -11.25 30.57 45.98
CA ILE A 349 -12.30 30.37 46.99
C ILE A 349 -11.97 29.31 48.06
N GLY A 350 -10.81 28.65 47.95
CA GLY A 350 -10.34 27.67 48.93
C GLY A 350 -9.44 26.59 48.33
N GLU A 351 -9.26 25.50 49.07
CA GLU A 351 -8.47 24.32 48.68
C GLU A 351 -9.21 23.04 49.04
N GLU A 352 -8.93 21.94 48.34
CA GLU A 352 -9.52 20.62 48.57
C GLU A 352 -8.49 19.51 48.28
N ILE A 353 -8.48 18.44 49.09
CA ILE A 353 -7.54 17.33 48.90
C ILE A 353 -8.19 16.27 48.01
N ILE A 354 -7.70 16.14 46.78
CA ILE A 354 -8.16 15.17 45.79
C ILE A 354 -7.06 14.12 45.58
N ASN A 355 -7.35 12.86 45.88
CA ASN A 355 -6.41 11.73 45.76
C ASN A 355 -5.04 12.00 46.41
N GLY A 356 -5.05 12.57 47.62
CA GLY A 356 -3.84 12.89 48.39
C GLY A 356 -3.07 14.13 47.91
N LYS A 357 -3.62 14.93 46.98
CA LYS A 357 -3.03 16.18 46.51
C LYS A 357 -3.94 17.35 46.82
N THR A 358 -3.39 18.42 47.38
CA THR A 358 -4.08 19.71 47.52
C THR A 358 -4.33 20.32 46.15
N VAL A 359 -5.57 20.73 45.89
CA VAL A 359 -6.02 21.38 44.66
C VAL A 359 -6.71 22.69 45.02
N VAL A 360 -6.32 23.79 44.38
CA VAL A 360 -6.92 25.12 44.62
C VAL A 360 -8.28 25.20 43.92
N LYS A 361 -9.28 25.75 44.60
CA LYS A 361 -10.62 25.99 44.03
C LYS A 361 -10.72 27.45 43.59
N ARG A 362 -11.11 27.65 42.33
CA ARG A 362 -11.27 28.98 41.70
C ARG A 362 -12.70 29.17 41.17
N GLY A 363 -13.04 30.37 40.70
CA GLY A 363 -14.34 30.68 40.11
C GLY A 363 -15.41 31.15 41.10
N TYR A 364 -16.61 31.45 40.60
CA TYR A 364 -17.67 32.13 41.35
C TYR A 364 -18.55 31.19 42.18
N LYS A 365 -19.16 31.73 43.25
CA LYS A 365 -20.10 30.99 44.12
C LYS A 365 -21.29 30.39 43.37
N ASN A 366 -21.76 31.09 42.32
CA ASN A 366 -22.87 30.69 41.46
C ASN A 366 -22.44 30.60 39.97
N GLY A 367 -21.14 30.44 39.71
CA GLY A 367 -20.60 30.41 38.33
C GLY A 367 -20.95 29.13 37.57
N SER A 368 -20.69 29.13 36.26
CA SER A 368 -20.93 27.97 35.40
C SER A 368 -19.96 27.93 34.23
N THR A 369 -19.41 26.76 33.92
CA THR A 369 -18.66 26.54 32.70
C THR A 369 -19.63 26.35 31.54
N PHE A 370 -19.53 27.22 30.54
CA PHE A 370 -20.36 27.19 29.34
C PHE A 370 -19.64 26.52 28.16
N VAL A 371 -20.43 26.04 27.19
CA VAL A 371 -19.92 25.45 25.95
C VAL A 371 -19.01 26.41 25.17
N TRP A 372 -19.26 27.72 25.21
CA TRP A 372 -18.43 28.71 24.51
C TRP A 372 -17.00 28.82 25.05
N GLU A 373 -16.78 28.55 26.34
CA GLU A 373 -15.46 28.63 26.98
C GLU A 373 -14.57 27.44 26.59
N VAL A 374 -15.22 26.28 26.42
CA VAL A 374 -14.61 25.06 25.90
C VAL A 374 -14.30 25.19 24.40
N ASP A 375 -15.21 25.77 23.62
CA ASP A 375 -14.95 26.13 22.21
C ASP A 375 -13.72 27.03 22.11
N GLU A 376 -13.70 28.14 22.86
CA GLU A 376 -12.57 29.07 22.85
C GLU A 376 -11.24 28.41 23.26
N GLU A 377 -11.21 27.59 24.31
CA GLU A 377 -9.99 26.86 24.67
C GLU A 377 -9.58 25.86 23.57
N MET A 378 -10.51 25.14 22.95
CA MET A 378 -10.17 24.22 21.85
C MET A 378 -9.68 24.96 20.60
N GLN A 379 -10.27 26.10 20.23
CA GLN A 379 -9.74 26.96 19.15
C GLN A 379 -8.34 27.46 19.50
N ASN A 380 -8.10 27.92 20.74
CA ASN A 380 -6.77 28.35 21.21
C ASN A 380 -5.73 27.22 21.12
N TRP A 381 -6.10 25.96 21.37
CA TRP A 381 -5.21 24.83 21.16
C TRP A 381 -4.99 24.54 19.67
N TYR A 382 -6.02 24.57 18.84
CA TYR A 382 -5.87 24.41 17.39
C TYR A 382 -4.94 25.48 16.81
N ASP A 383 -5.20 26.76 17.11
CA ASP A 383 -4.42 27.89 16.61
C ASP A 383 -2.97 27.90 17.11
N ARG A 384 -2.72 27.43 18.34
CA ARG A 384 -1.36 27.26 18.87
C ARG A 384 -0.53 26.24 18.09
N TYR A 385 -1.17 25.21 17.54
CA TYR A 385 -0.45 24.10 16.88
C TYR A 385 -0.72 23.96 15.38
N LYS A 386 -1.58 24.76 14.73
CA LYS A 386 -1.90 24.65 13.28
C LYS A 386 -0.71 24.73 12.34
N ASN A 387 0.38 25.33 12.81
CA ASN A 387 1.67 25.42 12.12
C ASN A 387 2.68 24.35 12.58
N SER A 388 2.44 23.67 13.72
CA SER A 388 3.17 22.44 14.10
C SER A 388 2.76 21.36 13.13
N LYS A 389 3.61 21.13 12.15
CA LYS A 389 3.39 20.26 11.00
C LYS A 389 4.62 19.39 10.84
N TRP A 390 4.51 18.31 10.06
CA TRP A 390 5.65 17.44 9.88
C TRP A 390 6.70 18.12 8.99
N GLU A 391 7.79 18.59 9.62
CA GLU A 391 8.93 19.26 8.99
C GLU A 391 10.12 18.30 8.75
N GLY A 392 9.89 16.99 8.83
CA GLY A 392 10.94 16.00 8.60
C GLY A 392 11.37 15.92 7.14
N GLU A 393 12.65 15.61 6.92
CA GLU A 393 13.08 15.12 5.60
C GLU A 393 12.45 13.76 5.33
N CYS A 394 12.39 13.38 4.04
CA CYS A 394 11.96 12.05 3.65
C CYS A 394 12.92 10.99 4.23
N GLU A 395 12.58 10.44 5.40
CA GLU A 395 12.94 9.06 5.69
C GLU A 395 12.45 8.25 4.49
N SER A 396 13.40 7.71 3.72
CA SER A 396 13.07 6.77 2.68
C SER A 396 12.40 5.59 3.36
N ALA A 397 11.07 5.59 3.33
CA ALA A 397 10.26 4.43 3.57
C ALA A 397 10.50 3.47 2.39
N THR A 398 11.70 2.87 2.37
CA THR A 398 11.74 1.42 2.41
C THR A 398 10.67 1.04 3.41
N VAL A 399 9.55 0.51 2.94
CA VAL A 399 8.66 -0.24 3.81
C VAL A 399 9.47 -1.47 4.18
N SER A 400 10.36 -1.31 5.16
CA SER A 400 10.86 -2.39 5.97
C SER A 400 9.64 -2.91 6.72
N VAL A 401 8.82 -3.69 6.03
CA VAL A 401 7.99 -4.72 6.62
C VAL A 401 9.00 -5.61 7.29
N ALA A 402 9.39 -5.25 8.53
CA ALA A 402 10.69 -5.62 9.10
C ALA A 402 10.94 -7.09 8.84
N GLU A 403 11.90 -7.37 7.95
CA GLU A 403 12.02 -8.69 7.33
C GLU A 403 12.15 -9.69 8.46
N ALA A 404 11.25 -10.66 8.49
CA ALA A 404 11.31 -11.71 9.48
C ALA A 404 12.63 -12.44 9.28
N LYS A 405 13.60 -12.22 10.19
CA LYS A 405 14.93 -12.81 10.10
C LYS A 405 14.80 -14.32 10.26
N GLN A 406 14.82 -15.04 9.15
CA GLN A 406 14.70 -16.49 9.13
C GLN A 406 15.89 -17.15 9.84
N ASN A 407 15.62 -18.19 10.62
CA ASN A 407 16.65 -19.15 11.02
C ASN A 407 17.16 -19.92 9.79
N LYS A 408 18.43 -19.70 9.41
CA LYS A 408 19.01 -20.16 8.13
C LYS A 408 19.23 -21.68 8.03
N ASP A 409 19.22 -22.39 9.16
CA ASP A 409 19.62 -23.80 9.20
C ASP A 409 18.48 -24.77 8.80
N LYS A 410 17.21 -24.35 8.93
CA LYS A 410 16.04 -25.12 8.48
C LYS A 410 15.66 -24.75 7.04
N LYS A 411 15.49 -25.76 6.19
CA LYS A 411 14.98 -25.63 4.81
C LYS A 411 13.67 -26.35 4.65
N TYR A 412 12.67 -25.62 4.15
CA TYR A 412 11.32 -26.12 3.95
C TYR A 412 11.00 -26.35 2.47
N VAL A 413 10.03 -27.22 2.22
CA VAL A 413 9.33 -27.39 0.94
C VAL A 413 7.97 -26.71 1.04
N ILE A 414 7.77 -25.67 0.22
CA ILE A 414 6.53 -24.88 0.17
C ILE A 414 5.83 -25.12 -1.17
N VAL A 415 4.53 -25.33 -1.12
CA VAL A 415 3.66 -25.33 -2.29
C VAL A 415 2.70 -24.15 -2.19
N LEU A 416 2.86 -23.22 -3.13
CA LEU A 416 1.95 -22.09 -3.31
C LEU A 416 0.88 -22.49 -4.34
N ASP A 417 -0.36 -22.33 -3.97
CA ASP A 417 -1.51 -22.71 -4.79
C ASP A 417 -2.29 -21.45 -5.18
N PRO A 418 -1.97 -20.81 -6.32
CA PRO A 418 -2.81 -19.75 -6.86
C PRO A 418 -4.15 -20.36 -7.26
N GLY A 419 -5.19 -19.96 -6.54
CA GLY A 419 -6.55 -20.45 -6.70
C GLY A 419 -7.04 -20.39 -8.15
N HIS A 420 -7.96 -21.30 -8.47
CA HIS A 420 -8.67 -21.30 -9.75
C HIS A 420 -7.75 -21.34 -11.01
N GLY A 421 -8.20 -20.81 -12.14
CA GLY A 421 -7.40 -20.70 -13.36
C GLY A 421 -7.21 -21.99 -14.17
N VAL A 422 -8.05 -23.03 -13.95
CA VAL A 422 -8.05 -24.26 -14.75
C VAL A 422 -9.47 -24.67 -15.15
N LYS A 423 -9.64 -25.27 -16.34
CA LYS A 423 -10.93 -25.74 -16.88
C LYS A 423 -10.90 -27.24 -17.23
N PRO A 424 -11.96 -28.04 -16.99
CA PRO A 424 -13.18 -27.67 -16.28
C PRO A 424 -12.92 -27.51 -14.78
N GLY A 425 -13.36 -26.38 -14.22
CA GLY A 425 -13.15 -26.00 -12.83
C GLY A 425 -13.93 -24.72 -12.52
N ASN A 426 -13.91 -24.28 -11.26
CA ASN A 426 -14.37 -22.92 -10.93
C ASN A 426 -13.27 -21.93 -11.36
N LEU A 427 -13.67 -20.84 -12.03
CA LEU A 427 -12.75 -19.78 -12.47
C LEU A 427 -12.44 -18.75 -11.38
N GLY A 428 -13.20 -18.77 -10.28
CA GLY A 428 -13.04 -17.85 -9.17
C GLY A 428 -13.91 -16.59 -9.31
N THR A 429 -13.78 -15.70 -8.34
CA THR A 429 -14.31 -14.35 -8.40
C THR A 429 -13.58 -13.51 -9.45
N GLN A 430 -14.11 -12.34 -9.79
CA GLN A 430 -13.51 -11.43 -10.77
C GLN A 430 -13.73 -9.99 -10.37
N ALA A 431 -12.73 -9.14 -10.65
CA ALA A 431 -12.91 -7.70 -10.61
C ALA A 431 -14.06 -7.29 -11.54
N ARG A 432 -14.86 -6.33 -11.08
CA ARG A 432 -16.06 -5.88 -11.77
C ARG A 432 -15.78 -4.55 -12.46
N LYS A 433 -16.49 -4.32 -13.56
CA LYS A 433 -16.69 -2.99 -14.14
C LYS A 433 -18.07 -2.48 -13.71
N TYR A 434 -18.17 -1.18 -13.49
CA TYR A 434 -19.25 -0.53 -12.76
C TYR A 434 -19.91 0.55 -13.60
N LYS A 435 -21.24 0.60 -13.60
CA LYS A 435 -22.01 1.76 -14.06
C LYS A 435 -22.52 2.57 -12.86
N ILE A 436 -22.46 3.89 -12.97
CA ILE A 436 -22.94 4.82 -11.95
C ILE A 436 -24.34 5.28 -12.36
N LYS A 437 -25.20 5.62 -11.39
CA LYS A 437 -26.48 6.27 -11.68
C LYS A 437 -26.26 7.61 -12.39
N ASP A 438 -27.04 7.88 -13.43
CA ASP A 438 -27.04 9.14 -14.19
C ASP A 438 -25.70 9.45 -14.90
N ASP A 439 -24.88 8.42 -15.20
CA ASP A 439 -23.64 8.51 -16.00
C ASP A 439 -23.52 7.30 -16.96
N ASP A 440 -23.33 7.56 -18.25
CA ASP A 440 -23.23 6.53 -19.30
C ASP A 440 -21.88 5.79 -19.34
N LYS A 441 -20.89 6.25 -18.57
CA LYS A 441 -19.54 5.66 -18.54
C LYS A 441 -19.50 4.32 -17.80
N ILE A 442 -18.54 3.49 -18.21
CA ILE A 442 -18.16 2.27 -17.51
C ILE A 442 -16.81 2.51 -16.82
N TYR A 443 -16.75 2.21 -15.53
CA TYR A 443 -15.58 2.37 -14.67
C TYR A 443 -15.01 1.03 -14.23
N ASP A 444 -13.72 0.96 -13.99
CA ASP A 444 -13.08 -0.11 -13.21
C ASP A 444 -12.82 0.35 -11.76
N ALA A 445 -12.24 -0.50 -10.92
CA ALA A 445 -11.97 -0.17 -9.52
C ALA A 445 -10.95 0.98 -9.34
N ASN A 446 -10.07 1.22 -10.33
CA ASN A 446 -9.03 2.26 -10.27
C ASN A 446 -9.56 3.62 -10.75
N SER A 447 -10.39 3.63 -11.78
CA SER A 447 -11.02 4.81 -12.38
C SER A 447 -12.30 5.25 -11.67
N LEU A 448 -12.92 4.41 -10.84
CA LEU A 448 -14.03 4.79 -9.98
C LEU A 448 -13.64 5.96 -9.04
N PRO A 449 -14.46 7.03 -8.95
CA PRO A 449 -14.26 8.11 -7.99
C PRO A 449 -14.26 7.61 -6.54
N ASP A 450 -13.34 8.11 -5.70
CA ASP A 450 -13.12 7.56 -4.35
C ASP A 450 -14.37 7.62 -3.44
N TYR A 451 -15.23 8.63 -3.61
CA TYR A 451 -16.51 8.74 -2.88
C TYR A 451 -17.52 7.62 -3.22
N ILE A 452 -17.36 6.98 -4.38
CA ILE A 452 -18.14 5.80 -4.81
C ILE A 452 -17.46 4.53 -4.32
N VAL A 453 -16.12 4.46 -4.39
CA VAL A 453 -15.34 3.32 -3.89
C VAL A 453 -15.64 3.03 -2.41
N VAL A 454 -15.85 4.07 -1.59
CA VAL A 454 -16.19 3.92 -0.15
C VAL A 454 -17.68 3.63 0.14
N ASN A 455 -18.60 3.96 -0.77
CA ASN A 455 -20.04 3.76 -0.61
C ASN A 455 -20.71 3.24 -1.90
N PRO A 456 -20.30 2.06 -2.39
CA PRO A 456 -20.66 1.61 -3.73
C PRO A 456 -22.16 1.37 -3.92
N SER A 457 -22.82 0.81 -2.91
CA SER A 457 -24.25 0.47 -2.94
C SER A 457 -25.19 1.68 -3.12
N LYS A 458 -24.70 2.91 -2.87
CA LYS A 458 -25.47 4.15 -3.07
C LYS A 458 -25.44 4.65 -4.51
N TYR A 459 -24.38 4.36 -5.26
CA TYR A 459 -24.08 5.02 -6.55
C TYR A 459 -24.01 4.05 -7.73
N ILE A 460 -23.61 2.80 -7.48
CA ILE A 460 -23.43 1.78 -8.52
C ILE A 460 -24.77 1.07 -8.76
N ILE A 461 -25.22 1.08 -10.01
CA ILE A 461 -26.47 0.43 -10.41
C ILE A 461 -26.27 -1.05 -10.77
N GLY A 462 -27.31 -1.86 -10.61
CA GLY A 462 -27.45 -3.17 -11.26
C GLY A 462 -26.37 -4.21 -10.97
N ASN A 463 -25.87 -4.30 -9.72
CA ASN A 463 -24.74 -5.18 -9.36
C ASN A 463 -25.13 -6.40 -8.47
N ASN A 464 -26.44 -6.68 -8.38
CA ASN A 464 -27.03 -7.60 -7.39
C ASN A 464 -26.75 -9.09 -7.67
N GLU A 465 -26.29 -9.44 -8.87
CA GLU A 465 -25.89 -10.81 -9.26
C GLU A 465 -24.77 -10.80 -10.32
N LYS A 466 -24.87 -9.91 -11.31
CA LYS A 466 -23.89 -9.69 -12.37
C LYS A 466 -23.42 -8.23 -12.37
N PRO A 467 -22.19 -7.92 -12.79
CA PRO A 467 -21.70 -6.55 -12.86
C PRO A 467 -22.34 -5.76 -14.01
N SER A 468 -22.83 -4.56 -13.69
CA SER A 468 -23.52 -3.67 -14.63
C SER A 468 -22.63 -3.12 -15.76
N GLY A 469 -21.31 -3.04 -15.54
CA GLY A 469 -20.32 -2.69 -16.56
C GLY A 469 -19.62 -3.89 -17.21
N GLY A 470 -19.96 -5.13 -16.84
CA GLY A 470 -19.23 -6.34 -17.22
C GLY A 470 -18.06 -6.66 -16.27
N TYR A 471 -17.20 -7.60 -16.68
CA TYR A 471 -16.05 -8.04 -15.88
C TYR A 471 -14.75 -7.36 -16.32
N ASP A 472 -13.77 -7.30 -15.43
CA ASP A 472 -12.39 -6.98 -15.76
C ASP A 472 -11.63 -8.29 -16.05
N ASP A 473 -11.39 -8.50 -17.35
CA ASP A 473 -10.80 -9.73 -17.90
C ASP A 473 -9.30 -9.87 -17.59
N GLU A 474 -8.65 -8.79 -17.14
CA GLU A 474 -7.25 -8.77 -16.73
C GLU A 474 -7.11 -9.04 -15.22
N ASN A 475 -7.92 -8.39 -14.39
CA ASN A 475 -7.94 -8.58 -12.93
C ASN A 475 -8.95 -9.67 -12.47
N THR A 476 -8.97 -10.82 -13.14
CA THR A 476 -9.63 -12.03 -12.60
C THR A 476 -8.90 -12.52 -11.35
N GLU A 477 -9.60 -13.20 -10.42
CA GLU A 477 -8.95 -13.78 -9.23
C GLU A 477 -7.74 -14.62 -9.63
N SER A 478 -7.94 -15.56 -10.56
CA SER A 478 -6.89 -16.47 -11.01
C SER A 478 -5.61 -15.78 -11.49
N ASN A 479 -5.72 -14.63 -12.16
CA ASN A 479 -4.58 -13.83 -12.60
C ASN A 479 -3.91 -13.12 -11.41
N VAL A 480 -4.71 -12.46 -10.56
CA VAL A 480 -4.25 -11.67 -9.41
C VAL A 480 -3.49 -12.55 -8.40
N VAL A 481 -4.05 -13.69 -8.01
CA VAL A 481 -3.43 -14.60 -7.03
C VAL A 481 -2.20 -15.32 -7.60
N TYR A 482 -2.13 -15.49 -8.92
CA TYR A 482 -0.94 -16.03 -9.60
C TYR A 482 0.22 -15.04 -9.58
N ASP A 483 -0.02 -13.77 -9.90
CA ASP A 483 1.01 -12.71 -9.83
C ASP A 483 1.61 -12.65 -8.41
N ILE A 484 0.75 -12.72 -7.38
CA ILE A 484 1.14 -12.76 -5.97
C ILE A 484 1.94 -14.03 -5.65
N ALA A 485 1.48 -15.22 -6.08
CA ALA A 485 2.18 -16.49 -5.84
C ALA A 485 3.58 -16.53 -6.49
N VAL A 486 3.74 -15.99 -7.70
CA VAL A 486 5.04 -15.86 -8.38
C VAL A 486 5.98 -14.95 -7.61
N LYS A 487 5.48 -13.80 -7.11
CA LYS A 487 6.28 -12.89 -6.28
C LYS A 487 6.67 -13.53 -4.95
N MET A 488 5.72 -14.21 -4.27
CA MET A 488 5.99 -14.96 -3.03
C MET A 488 7.09 -16.01 -3.24
N LYS A 489 7.00 -16.81 -4.31
CA LYS A 489 8.04 -17.78 -4.69
C LYS A 489 9.41 -17.12 -4.81
N SER A 490 9.52 -16.00 -5.53
CA SER A 490 10.78 -15.28 -5.69
C SER A 490 11.37 -14.79 -4.36
N ILE A 491 10.54 -14.37 -3.42
CA ILE A 491 11.00 -13.93 -2.09
C ILE A 491 11.43 -15.15 -1.26
N ILE A 492 10.59 -16.17 -1.14
CA ILE A 492 10.83 -17.38 -0.32
C ILE A 492 12.08 -18.16 -0.81
N GLU A 493 12.37 -18.19 -2.11
CA GLU A 493 13.58 -18.83 -2.63
C GLU A 493 14.88 -18.09 -2.26
N LYS A 494 14.84 -16.77 -2.01
CA LYS A 494 15.98 -16.01 -1.46
C LYS A 494 16.30 -16.41 -0.01
N TYR A 495 15.30 -16.87 0.73
CA TYR A 495 15.43 -17.49 2.06
C TYR A 495 15.92 -18.96 1.97
N GLY A 496 16.32 -19.44 0.79
CA GLY A 496 16.97 -20.76 0.61
C GLY A 496 16.03 -21.95 0.74
N HIS A 497 14.72 -21.70 0.78
CA HIS A 497 13.68 -22.72 0.77
C HIS A 497 13.33 -23.18 -0.66
N THR A 498 12.68 -24.34 -0.78
CA THR A 498 12.26 -24.88 -2.09
C THR A 498 10.78 -24.58 -2.30
N VAL A 499 10.43 -23.92 -3.41
CA VAL A 499 9.05 -23.47 -3.67
C VAL A 499 8.52 -23.96 -5.01
N TYR A 500 7.33 -24.55 -4.98
CA TYR A 500 6.57 -24.93 -6.16
C TYR A 500 5.27 -24.14 -6.26
N ILE A 501 4.83 -23.87 -7.49
CA ILE A 501 3.52 -23.29 -7.78
C ILE A 501 2.67 -24.38 -8.45
N THR A 502 1.42 -24.57 -8.01
CA THR A 502 0.55 -25.64 -8.51
C THR A 502 0.16 -25.45 -9.98
N ARG A 503 0.03 -24.20 -10.45
CA ARG A 503 -0.36 -23.87 -11.82
C ARG A 503 0.84 -23.41 -12.65
N SER A 504 0.89 -23.82 -13.91
CA SER A 504 2.03 -23.60 -14.80
C SER A 504 2.04 -22.24 -15.52
N GLN A 505 0.88 -21.58 -15.64
CA GLN A 505 0.70 -20.34 -16.39
C GLN A 505 -0.21 -19.35 -15.66
N ARG A 506 -0.10 -18.07 -16.02
CA ARG A 506 -0.91 -16.98 -15.44
C ARG A 506 -2.37 -17.01 -15.88
N LYS A 507 -2.63 -17.03 -17.19
CA LYS A 507 -4.00 -17.07 -17.73
C LYS A 507 -4.64 -18.44 -17.48
N THR A 508 -5.98 -18.50 -17.55
CA THR A 508 -6.70 -19.78 -17.41
C THR A 508 -6.25 -20.77 -18.50
N ILE A 509 -5.96 -22.01 -18.08
CA ILE A 509 -5.50 -23.10 -18.95
C ILE A 509 -6.51 -24.26 -18.91
N GLU A 510 -6.64 -25.03 -19.99
CA GLU A 510 -7.35 -26.31 -19.92
C GLU A 510 -6.56 -27.30 -19.05
N LEU A 511 -7.25 -28.02 -18.18
CA LEU A 511 -6.67 -28.95 -17.20
C LEU A 511 -5.98 -30.12 -17.91
N SER A 512 -6.50 -30.51 -19.08
CA SER A 512 -5.85 -31.43 -20.01
C SER A 512 -4.50 -30.95 -20.50
N ASP A 513 -4.14 -29.68 -20.30
CA ASP A 513 -2.86 -29.07 -20.70
C ASP A 513 -1.99 -28.56 -19.55
N GLU A 514 -2.55 -28.41 -18.35
CA GLU A 514 -1.79 -28.09 -17.15
C GLU A 514 -0.72 -29.17 -16.84
N ALA A 515 0.55 -28.78 -16.96
CA ALA A 515 1.69 -29.68 -16.83
C ALA A 515 1.75 -30.37 -15.46
N ASN A 516 1.38 -29.69 -14.38
CA ASN A 516 1.32 -30.30 -13.05
C ASN A 516 0.15 -31.28 -12.91
N PHE A 517 -0.99 -31.03 -13.56
CA PHE A 517 -2.08 -32.02 -13.59
C PHE A 517 -1.63 -33.30 -14.29
N LYS A 518 -1.05 -33.18 -15.50
CA LYS A 518 -0.46 -34.31 -16.25
C LYS A 518 0.54 -35.11 -15.40
N LYS A 519 1.38 -34.40 -14.64
CA LYS A 519 2.46 -35.00 -13.83
C LYS A 519 2.00 -35.71 -12.56
N TYR A 520 1.03 -35.17 -11.82
CA TYR A 520 0.71 -35.66 -10.46
C TYR A 520 -0.58 -36.48 -10.35
N ILE A 521 -1.52 -36.37 -11.30
CA ILE A 521 -2.73 -37.21 -11.36
C ILE A 521 -2.95 -37.76 -12.78
N GLY A 522 -2.93 -36.90 -13.80
CA GLY A 522 -3.27 -37.28 -15.18
C GLY A 522 -4.72 -37.75 -15.35
N GLY A 523 -4.98 -38.51 -16.42
CA GLY A 523 -6.31 -39.05 -16.71
C GLY A 523 -7.34 -37.97 -17.11
N SER A 524 -8.62 -38.27 -16.90
CA SER A 524 -9.73 -37.43 -17.38
C SER A 524 -9.78 -36.05 -16.70
N ALA A 525 -9.76 -34.99 -17.49
CA ALA A 525 -9.90 -33.62 -17.05
C ALA A 525 -11.31 -33.35 -16.48
N THR A 526 -11.45 -33.40 -15.14
CA THR A 526 -12.73 -33.22 -14.43
C THR A 526 -12.65 -32.08 -13.42
N LYS A 527 -13.82 -31.55 -13.02
CA LYS A 527 -13.92 -30.54 -11.93
C LYS A 527 -13.29 -31.01 -10.62
N ALA A 528 -13.37 -32.31 -10.32
CA ALA A 528 -12.69 -32.90 -9.17
C ALA A 528 -11.17 -32.97 -9.40
N GLY A 529 -10.72 -33.37 -10.60
CA GLY A 529 -9.32 -33.33 -11.02
C GLY A 529 -8.66 -31.97 -10.80
N ALA A 530 -9.33 -30.89 -11.19
CA ALA A 530 -8.89 -29.49 -11.05
C ALA A 530 -8.57 -29.04 -9.61
N ILE A 531 -9.15 -29.72 -8.61
CA ILE A 531 -8.92 -29.47 -7.18
C ILE A 531 -7.90 -30.48 -6.65
N ASN A 532 -8.11 -31.77 -6.94
CA ASN A 532 -7.37 -32.88 -6.36
C ASN A 532 -5.88 -32.84 -6.70
N PHE A 533 -5.50 -32.37 -7.90
CA PHE A 533 -4.09 -32.37 -8.33
C PHE A 533 -3.21 -31.43 -7.49
N ARG A 534 -3.79 -30.35 -6.94
CA ARG A 534 -3.10 -29.36 -6.09
C ARG A 534 -2.66 -30.02 -4.77
N GLY A 535 -3.60 -30.69 -4.10
CA GLY A 535 -3.32 -31.46 -2.89
C GLY A 535 -2.40 -32.66 -3.15
N LYS A 536 -2.63 -33.41 -4.24
CA LYS A 536 -1.77 -34.54 -4.62
C LYS A 536 -0.33 -34.12 -4.92
N MET A 537 -0.13 -32.98 -5.59
CA MET A 537 1.19 -32.40 -5.82
C MET A 537 1.90 -32.10 -4.50
N ALA A 538 1.22 -31.43 -3.56
CA ALA A 538 1.78 -31.11 -2.25
C ALA A 538 2.13 -32.35 -1.42
N SER A 539 1.24 -33.34 -1.38
CA SER A 539 1.48 -34.65 -0.77
C SER A 539 2.68 -35.38 -1.39
N THR A 540 2.80 -35.35 -2.73
CA THR A 540 3.90 -36.03 -3.45
C THR A 540 5.25 -35.36 -3.21
N LEU A 541 5.25 -34.03 -3.08
CA LEU A 541 6.43 -33.23 -2.75
C LEU A 541 6.78 -33.26 -1.25
N LYS A 542 5.95 -33.90 -0.41
CA LYS A 542 6.07 -33.91 1.06
C LYS A 542 6.18 -32.49 1.64
N ALA A 543 5.32 -31.59 1.16
CA ALA A 543 5.39 -30.17 1.51
C ALA A 543 5.22 -29.94 3.03
N ASP A 544 6.08 -29.10 3.60
CA ASP A 544 5.91 -28.62 4.96
C ASP A 544 4.75 -27.61 5.02
N TYR A 545 4.66 -26.75 3.99
CA TYR A 545 3.67 -25.68 3.89
C TYR A 545 2.90 -25.75 2.58
N PHE A 546 1.58 -25.73 2.66
CA PHE A 546 0.68 -25.50 1.52
C PHE A 546 -0.12 -24.22 1.77
N ILE A 547 0.00 -23.24 0.88
CA ILE A 547 -0.67 -21.94 0.99
C ILE A 547 -1.48 -21.72 -0.28
N SER A 548 -2.80 -21.85 -0.17
CA SER A 548 -3.73 -21.53 -1.25
C SER A 548 -4.14 -20.07 -1.16
N ILE A 549 -4.02 -19.33 -2.27
CA ILE A 549 -4.23 -17.88 -2.32
C ILE A 549 -5.43 -17.60 -3.20
N HIS A 550 -6.40 -16.89 -2.63
CA HIS A 550 -7.72 -16.65 -3.18
C HIS A 550 -8.18 -15.20 -2.94
N CYS A 551 -9.24 -14.82 -3.64
CA CYS A 551 -10.02 -13.62 -3.31
C CYS A 551 -11.51 -14.00 -3.25
N ASP A 552 -12.23 -13.40 -2.32
CA ASP A 552 -13.63 -13.75 -2.06
C ASP A 552 -14.58 -12.93 -2.98
N GLY A 553 -15.86 -13.29 -3.03
CA GLY A 553 -16.80 -12.64 -3.92
C GLY A 553 -18.25 -12.73 -3.49
N TRP A 554 -18.88 -11.57 -3.27
CA TRP A 554 -20.31 -11.46 -2.99
C TRP A 554 -20.99 -10.32 -3.76
N THR A 555 -22.32 -10.24 -3.72
CA THR A 555 -23.12 -9.31 -4.52
C THR A 555 -23.35 -7.95 -3.86
N ASP A 556 -23.17 -7.84 -2.54
CA ASP A 556 -23.49 -6.68 -1.70
C ASP A 556 -22.30 -5.73 -1.45
N PHE A 557 -21.18 -5.94 -2.13
CA PHE A 557 -19.90 -5.26 -1.89
C PHE A 557 -19.27 -5.52 -0.50
N SER A 558 -19.56 -6.68 0.11
CA SER A 558 -18.78 -7.27 1.22
C SER A 558 -17.27 -7.06 1.04
N LYS A 559 -16.54 -6.91 2.14
CA LYS A 559 -15.11 -6.54 2.12
C LYS A 559 -14.37 -7.10 3.34
N GLY A 560 -13.09 -7.41 3.14
CA GLY A 560 -12.13 -7.81 4.16
C GLY A 560 -11.50 -9.20 3.95
N ALA A 561 -10.24 -9.31 4.34
CA ALA A 561 -9.46 -10.54 4.27
C ALA A 561 -9.76 -11.51 5.41
N HIS A 562 -9.55 -12.80 5.17
CA HIS A 562 -9.54 -13.81 6.20
C HIS A 562 -8.71 -15.04 5.81
N THR A 563 -8.40 -15.90 6.77
CA THR A 563 -7.72 -17.18 6.52
C THR A 563 -8.57 -18.35 6.98
N ILE A 564 -8.34 -19.51 6.36
CA ILE A 564 -9.10 -20.74 6.60
C ILE A 564 -8.13 -21.90 6.82
N TYR A 565 -8.36 -22.68 7.87
CA TYR A 565 -7.60 -23.88 8.22
C TYR A 565 -8.55 -25.07 8.44
N SER A 566 -8.03 -26.30 8.33
CA SER A 566 -8.81 -27.54 8.53
C SER A 566 -8.30 -28.44 9.68
N ASP A 567 -7.13 -28.14 10.23
CA ASP A 567 -6.49 -28.86 11.33
C ASP A 567 -5.78 -27.92 12.31
N ASN A 568 -5.56 -28.37 13.55
CA ASN A 568 -5.00 -27.53 14.61
C ASN A 568 -3.57 -27.07 14.32
N ASP A 569 -2.75 -27.90 13.67
CA ASP A 569 -1.35 -27.60 13.35
C ASP A 569 -1.24 -26.42 12.37
N SER A 570 -2.22 -26.28 11.47
CA SER A 570 -2.35 -25.19 10.51
C SER A 570 -2.92 -23.89 11.11
N LYS A 571 -3.55 -23.93 12.30
CA LYS A 571 -4.22 -22.76 12.89
C LYS A 571 -3.27 -21.58 13.12
N GLN A 572 -2.08 -21.84 13.65
CA GLN A 572 -1.12 -20.77 13.94
C GLN A 572 -0.56 -20.14 12.65
N LEU A 573 -0.37 -20.95 11.60
CA LEU A 573 0.00 -20.43 10.27
C LEU A 573 -1.10 -19.52 9.70
N ALA A 574 -2.37 -19.87 9.88
CA ALA A 574 -3.49 -19.05 9.42
C ALA A 574 -3.53 -17.67 10.11
N ILE A 575 -3.17 -17.60 11.39
CA ILE A 575 -3.00 -16.33 12.13
C ILE A 575 -1.76 -15.59 11.61
N ASP A 576 -0.63 -16.27 11.49
CA ASP A 576 0.65 -15.65 11.16
C ASP A 576 0.66 -15.07 9.74
N LEU A 577 0.03 -15.71 8.74
CA LEU A 577 -0.04 -15.21 7.37
C LEU A 577 -0.67 -13.81 7.26
N LEU A 578 -1.58 -13.43 8.15
CA LEU A 578 -2.21 -12.11 8.16
C LEU A 578 -1.68 -11.15 9.25
N TYR A 579 -0.64 -11.50 10.02
CA TYR A 579 -0.25 -10.76 11.23
C TYR A 579 0.16 -9.28 11.04
N LYS A 580 0.53 -8.88 9.81
CA LYS A 580 0.85 -7.51 9.38
C LYS A 580 0.01 -7.07 8.18
N TYR A 581 -1.01 -7.83 7.80
CA TYR A 581 -1.74 -7.59 6.56
C TYR A 581 -2.62 -6.33 6.67
N ASP A 582 -2.28 -5.29 5.90
CA ASP A 582 -2.86 -3.95 5.98
C ASP A 582 -3.59 -3.50 4.69
N ILE A 583 -3.69 -4.39 3.71
CA ILE A 583 -4.21 -4.11 2.36
C ILE A 583 -5.73 -4.04 2.34
N THR A 584 -6.40 -4.98 3.00
CA THR A 584 -7.85 -4.95 3.26
C THR A 584 -8.07 -5.22 4.75
N ASN A 585 -9.24 -4.86 5.28
CA ASN A 585 -9.53 -5.04 6.71
C ASN A 585 -9.65 -6.54 7.03
N ILE A 586 -9.03 -7.04 8.09
CA ILE A 586 -9.19 -8.46 8.47
C ILE A 586 -10.57 -8.66 9.11
N LEU A 587 -11.32 -9.69 8.68
CA LEU A 587 -12.62 -10.02 9.27
C LEU A 587 -12.46 -10.48 10.72
N SER A 588 -13.33 -10.01 11.61
CA SER A 588 -13.29 -10.34 13.05
C SER A 588 -13.47 -11.82 13.40
N LYS A 589 -13.95 -12.63 12.45
CA LYS A 589 -14.10 -14.09 12.56
C LYS A 589 -12.89 -14.88 12.01
N SER A 590 -11.87 -14.20 11.50
CA SER A 590 -10.65 -14.83 10.99
C SER A 590 -9.74 -15.27 12.16
N PRO A 591 -9.06 -16.44 12.09
CA PRO A 591 -9.17 -17.46 11.05
C PRO A 591 -10.36 -18.40 11.25
N HIS A 592 -10.91 -18.90 10.15
CA HIS A 592 -12.04 -19.84 10.15
C HIS A 592 -11.56 -21.30 10.16
N ASN A 593 -12.21 -22.15 10.96
CA ASN A 593 -12.02 -23.61 10.90
C ASN A 593 -13.03 -24.23 9.93
N ARG A 594 -12.56 -24.83 8.84
CA ARG A 594 -13.39 -25.48 7.81
C ARG A 594 -12.70 -26.72 7.21
N SER A 595 -13.39 -27.86 7.27
CA SER A 595 -12.93 -29.14 6.68
C SER A 595 -13.54 -29.44 5.31
N ASP A 596 -14.47 -28.62 4.81
CA ASP A 596 -15.21 -28.85 3.58
C ASP A 596 -14.47 -28.42 2.30
N LEU A 597 -13.44 -27.57 2.44
CA LEU A 597 -12.64 -27.04 1.33
C LEU A 597 -11.69 -28.08 0.74
N GLY A 598 -11.88 -28.43 -0.53
CA GLY A 598 -11.20 -29.56 -1.18
C GLY A 598 -9.67 -29.54 -1.13
N VAL A 599 -9.04 -28.36 -1.29
CA VAL A 599 -7.57 -28.22 -1.22
C VAL A 599 -6.99 -28.40 0.20
N LEU A 600 -7.84 -28.34 1.24
CA LEU A 600 -7.46 -28.51 2.65
C LEU A 600 -7.89 -29.88 3.23
N LYS A 601 -8.47 -30.78 2.41
CA LYS A 601 -8.88 -32.15 2.83
C LYS A 601 -7.69 -33.09 2.96
N SER A 602 -7.95 -34.29 3.49
CA SER A 602 -6.97 -35.37 3.72
C SER A 602 -6.16 -35.81 2.49
N GLY A 603 -6.62 -35.52 1.25
CA GLY A 603 -5.81 -35.71 0.03
C GLY A 603 -4.57 -34.80 -0.06
N ASN A 604 -4.52 -33.75 0.76
CA ASN A 604 -3.38 -32.87 0.98
C ASN A 604 -2.71 -33.21 2.33
N ALA A 605 -1.63 -33.97 2.26
CA ALA A 605 -0.83 -34.44 3.38
C ALA A 605 0.34 -33.50 3.74
N SER A 606 0.24 -32.21 3.37
CA SER A 606 1.21 -31.20 3.83
C SER A 606 1.11 -31.01 5.34
N LYS A 607 2.24 -30.77 6.02
CA LYS A 607 2.27 -30.62 7.48
C LYS A 607 1.37 -29.49 7.97
N LYS A 608 1.42 -28.34 7.29
CA LYS A 608 0.53 -27.20 7.48
C LYS A 608 -0.11 -26.80 6.16
N LYS A 609 -1.42 -26.54 6.17
CA LYS A 609 -2.22 -26.16 4.99
C LYS A 609 -3.27 -25.10 5.33
N VAL A 610 -3.18 -23.97 4.63
CA VAL A 610 -4.05 -22.80 4.83
C VAL A 610 -4.54 -22.28 3.49
N LEU A 611 -5.79 -21.80 3.46
CA LEU A 611 -6.30 -20.95 2.39
C LEU A 611 -6.39 -19.50 2.89
N VAL A 612 -5.97 -18.55 2.05
CA VAL A 612 -5.96 -17.10 2.33
C VAL A 612 -6.92 -16.41 1.37
N GLU A 613 -7.95 -15.78 1.90
CA GLU A 613 -8.82 -14.86 1.17
C GLU A 613 -8.31 -13.44 1.37
N LEU A 614 -7.82 -12.79 0.30
CA LEU A 614 -7.15 -11.48 0.38
C LEU A 614 -8.10 -10.29 0.58
N GLY A 615 -9.40 -10.53 0.48
CA GLY A 615 -10.46 -9.52 0.38
C GLY A 615 -11.41 -9.86 -0.76
N TYR A 616 -12.42 -9.04 -0.96
CA TYR A 616 -13.49 -9.32 -1.91
C TYR A 616 -13.23 -8.64 -3.25
N LEU A 617 -12.90 -9.40 -4.29
CA LEU A 617 -12.59 -8.85 -5.62
C LEU A 617 -13.85 -8.26 -6.33
N THR A 618 -15.03 -8.47 -5.75
CA THR A 618 -16.28 -7.86 -6.20
C THR A 618 -16.49 -6.44 -5.63
N SER A 619 -15.76 -6.07 -4.58
CA SER A 619 -15.90 -4.80 -3.86
C SER A 619 -14.86 -3.78 -4.33
N PRO A 620 -15.27 -2.61 -4.87
CA PRO A 620 -14.35 -1.61 -5.43
C PRO A 620 -13.14 -1.29 -4.55
N ILE A 621 -13.35 -1.15 -3.24
CA ILE A 621 -12.28 -0.78 -2.30
C ILE A 621 -11.25 -1.89 -2.13
N ASP A 622 -11.69 -3.14 -1.95
CA ASP A 622 -10.79 -4.28 -1.79
C ASP A 622 -10.08 -4.56 -3.12
N THR A 623 -10.79 -4.51 -4.25
CA THR A 623 -10.21 -4.66 -5.59
C THR A 623 -9.14 -3.62 -5.85
N LYS A 624 -9.44 -2.32 -5.65
CA LYS A 624 -8.48 -1.21 -5.80
C LYS A 624 -7.26 -1.40 -4.89
N ASN A 625 -7.45 -1.87 -3.66
CA ASN A 625 -6.34 -2.13 -2.76
C ASN A 625 -5.50 -3.34 -3.21
N ILE A 626 -6.13 -4.46 -3.59
CA ILE A 626 -5.44 -5.70 -3.95
C ILE A 626 -4.64 -5.54 -5.25
N ILE A 627 -5.26 -5.04 -6.33
CA ILE A 627 -4.62 -4.99 -7.66
C ILE A 627 -3.40 -4.06 -7.69
N ASN A 628 -3.44 -2.98 -6.91
CA ASN A 628 -2.36 -2.00 -6.82
C ASN A 628 -1.26 -2.38 -5.81
N ASN A 629 -1.45 -3.41 -4.98
CA ASN A 629 -0.52 -3.80 -3.91
C ASN A 629 -0.03 -5.26 -4.00
N LYS A 630 -0.15 -5.93 -5.15
CA LYS A 630 0.22 -7.36 -5.32
C LYS A 630 1.62 -7.72 -4.78
N ASP A 631 2.62 -6.87 -5.03
CA ASP A 631 3.98 -7.08 -4.51
C ASP A 631 4.09 -6.90 -2.99
N LYS A 632 3.33 -5.97 -2.42
CA LYS A 632 3.25 -5.76 -0.97
C LYS A 632 2.51 -6.92 -0.31
N ILE A 633 1.41 -7.42 -0.89
CA ILE A 633 0.70 -8.63 -0.43
C ILE A 633 1.68 -9.80 -0.34
N ALA A 634 2.41 -10.09 -1.42
CA ALA A 634 3.39 -11.18 -1.43
C ALA A 634 4.42 -11.02 -0.30
N THR A 635 4.93 -9.81 -0.08
CA THR A 635 5.89 -9.51 0.99
C THR A 635 5.29 -9.70 2.39
N LEU A 636 4.03 -9.29 2.60
CA LEU A 636 3.32 -9.45 3.86
C LEU A 636 3.05 -10.92 4.21
N LEU A 637 2.55 -11.70 3.24
CA LEU A 637 2.29 -13.13 3.41
C LEU A 637 3.58 -13.90 3.69
N VAL A 638 4.68 -13.60 2.99
CA VAL A 638 5.98 -14.25 3.25
C VAL A 638 6.51 -13.88 4.64
N ASN A 639 6.37 -12.64 5.09
CA ASN A 639 6.74 -12.28 6.46
C ASN A 639 5.92 -13.04 7.51
N GLY A 640 4.66 -13.37 7.22
CA GLY A 640 3.83 -14.23 8.07
C GLY A 640 4.31 -15.69 8.07
N LEU A 641 4.66 -16.22 6.89
CA LEU A 641 5.22 -17.56 6.74
C LEU A 641 6.54 -17.72 7.49
N ILE A 642 7.49 -16.81 7.30
CA ILE A 642 8.81 -16.86 7.98
C ILE A 642 8.65 -16.68 9.50
N LYS A 643 7.72 -15.83 9.96
CA LYS A 643 7.35 -15.75 11.39
C LYS A 643 6.90 -17.12 11.91
N ASN A 644 6.08 -17.85 11.16
CA ASN A 644 5.62 -19.17 11.57
C ASN A 644 6.76 -20.20 11.60
N MET A 645 7.64 -20.20 10.60
CA MET A 645 8.83 -21.07 10.52
C MET A 645 9.82 -20.84 11.67
N ASN A 646 9.99 -19.58 12.10
CA ASN A 646 10.86 -19.24 13.23
C ASN A 646 10.32 -19.69 14.60
N ASN A 647 9.04 -20.06 14.67
CA ASN A 647 8.39 -20.57 15.89
C ASN A 647 8.27 -22.12 15.89
N GLU A 648 8.90 -22.80 14.92
CA GLU A 648 9.09 -24.26 14.87
C GLU A 648 10.52 -24.65 15.27
#